data_AF-Q488C4-F1
#
_entry.id   AF-Q488C4-F1
#
_cell.length_a   1.000
_cell.length_b   1.000
_cell.length_c   1.000
_cell.angle_alpha   90.00
_cell.angle_beta   90.00
_cell.angle_gamma   90.00
#
_symmetry.space_group_name_H-M   'P 1'
#
loop_
_entity.id
_entity.type
_entity.pdbx_description
1 polymer ?
#
loop_
_entity_poly.entity_id
_entity_poly.type
_entity_poly.pdbx_seq_one_letter_code
_entity_poly.pdbx_strand_id
1 'polypeptide(L)'
;MYFKAWFIPLIFILLTLAGCSDHADPPPPPPPERELVSIQLTIDSQEFPIGITHTATAIGNYSDYSTESGIDYTWSTESETEGVATVDTAGNITGEITGNTKLIVTEQGITSSLDITISAAVPQSIEIFPGNTSIAGGLDVQYQAIVLYSDGEEYDITRNNNATWIAESAPIAEFSGNDGIAHTSERYEGGTYIDVQFEGVTANTRAVLKVSFPTVTQLIITPIERAADTTTAEITVPRGQTIGFSATAYYSNNTSHVVTDETIWGTKDETVIKATDKSGTFHGEKVGNTDITAAFDGVVGERAVEVSSAEFESIVVSLASDSFPVGLVRQATAKAEFVGDVSYNLSNQKNGFWQSSNTKVATVDLSGMVTMRHPGETEISFLFNEVLTTTPLEVTLARVTEINISPLNPYFVGEGKKRQLTVMGTYDNFETLEITHNPRLKWEYYASDGELGFISNDEGEVDRKGMLHNFPTDQPLSIYFTIKATMDGTHNQSVATFGATNILTNEAVTLNFIGPFTDIDAKNLLSFTDFSVLYRESGVTGPADSTFIMVTFNEASLLCDSLVYDDFDDYRLPTAADLQAVWVKYDKTADEEYALYSNEKWAVGQHFWTTDSDDEGNYSLVDLQRGVTGLSSTTDIRHYASCVRDTAL
;
A
#
# COMPACT_ATOMS: atom_id res chain seq x y z
N MET A 1 -88.69 28.60 35.25
CA MET A 1 -89.14 29.40 34.09
C MET A 1 -90.22 28.59 33.38
N TYR A 2 -91.48 29.06 33.34
CA TYR A 2 -92.67 28.38 32.76
C TYR A 2 -93.10 27.04 33.44
N PHE A 3 -94.30 26.92 34.03
CA PHE A 3 -95.63 26.57 33.45
C PHE A 3 -95.77 25.04 33.14
N LYS A 4 -96.89 24.32 33.36
CA LYS A 4 -98.32 24.67 33.58
C LYS A 4 -99.13 23.55 34.30
N ALA A 5 -100.35 23.90 34.75
CA ALA A 5 -101.45 23.12 35.35
C ALA A 5 -101.99 21.90 34.52
N TRP A 6 -103.09 21.16 34.79
CA TRP A 6 -104.32 21.26 35.65
C TRP A 6 -105.04 19.86 35.66
N PHE A 7 -106.23 19.50 36.20
CA PHE A 7 -107.38 20.12 36.93
C PHE A 7 -108.17 19.01 37.73
N ILE A 8 -109.44 19.22 38.12
CA ILE A 8 -110.37 18.25 38.79
C ILE A 8 -111.75 18.24 38.10
N PRO A 9 -112.46 17.10 38.04
CA PRO A 9 -113.92 17.10 38.28
C PRO A 9 -114.42 15.85 39.09
N LEU A 10 -115.71 15.64 39.42
CA LEU A 10 -116.76 16.44 40.10
C LEU A 10 -118.16 15.77 39.87
N ILE A 11 -118.68 15.13 40.93
CA ILE A 11 -120.09 14.90 41.37
C ILE A 11 -121.26 14.83 40.34
N PHE A 12 -122.02 13.73 40.39
CA PHE A 12 -123.50 13.57 40.18
C PHE A 12 -123.92 12.28 40.95
N ILE A 13 -124.96 12.11 41.77
CA ILE A 13 -126.34 12.63 41.97
C ILE A 13 -127.43 11.95 41.11
N LEU A 14 -128.15 10.97 41.70
CA LEU A 14 -129.62 10.69 41.74
C LEU A 14 -129.82 9.31 42.46
N LEU A 15 -130.71 8.98 43.41
CA LEU A 15 -132.04 9.44 43.87
C LEU A 15 -133.24 8.72 43.19
N THR A 16 -133.81 7.66 43.81
CA THR A 16 -135.27 7.39 44.00
C THR A 16 -135.59 6.14 44.85
N LEU A 17 -136.23 6.36 46.01
CA LEU A 17 -137.47 5.75 46.54
C LEU A 17 -137.90 4.29 46.25
N ALA A 18 -138.33 3.63 47.35
CA ALA A 18 -139.53 2.79 47.56
C ALA A 18 -139.31 1.31 47.95
N GLY A 19 -140.08 0.84 48.95
CA GLY A 19 -140.19 -0.58 49.35
C GLY A 19 -140.10 -0.82 50.86
N CYS A 20 -141.24 -1.07 51.52
CA CYS A 20 -141.28 -1.64 52.88
C CYS A 20 -141.60 -3.14 52.80
N SER A 21 -140.87 -3.98 53.54
CA SER A 21 -141.44 -5.08 54.35
C SER A 21 -140.34 -5.78 55.16
N ASP A 22 -140.63 -5.97 56.45
CA ASP A 22 -140.25 -7.07 57.37
C ASP A 22 -138.89 -7.79 57.33
N HIS A 23 -138.33 -7.92 58.54
CA HIS A 23 -137.35 -8.93 58.99
C HIS A 23 -136.07 -9.11 58.15
N ALA A 24 -135.00 -8.48 58.63
CA ALA A 24 -133.62 -8.92 58.41
C ALA A 24 -133.00 -9.29 59.77
N ASP A 25 -132.10 -10.28 59.75
CA ASP A 25 -131.47 -10.90 60.92
C ASP A 25 -130.60 -9.95 61.77
N PRO A 26 -130.21 -10.35 63.00
CA PRO A 26 -129.07 -9.71 63.67
C PRO A 26 -127.86 -9.62 62.73
N PRO A 27 -127.04 -8.56 62.84
CA PRO A 27 -125.88 -8.41 61.95
C PRO A 27 -124.99 -9.66 62.06
N PRO A 28 -124.46 -10.16 60.94
CA PRO A 28 -123.54 -11.29 60.99
C PRO A 28 -122.37 -10.93 61.91
N PRO A 29 -121.79 -11.92 62.63
CA PRO A 29 -120.59 -11.67 63.40
C PRO A 29 -119.52 -11.05 62.49
N PRO A 30 -118.69 -10.11 63.00
CA PRO A 30 -117.62 -9.56 62.20
C PRO A 30 -116.76 -10.72 61.63
N PRO A 31 -116.28 -10.62 60.38
CA PRO A 31 -115.35 -11.61 59.85
C PRO A 31 -114.16 -11.74 60.82
N PRO A 32 -113.61 -12.95 61.01
CA PRO A 32 -112.51 -13.16 61.95
C PRO A 32 -111.36 -12.21 61.65
N GLU A 33 -110.82 -11.59 62.68
CA GLU A 33 -109.79 -10.57 62.55
C GLU A 33 -108.51 -11.21 61.98
N ARG A 34 -107.96 -10.59 60.93
CA ARG A 34 -106.81 -11.11 60.18
C ARG A 34 -105.51 -10.78 60.92
N GLU A 35 -105.26 -11.54 61.97
CA GLU A 35 -104.07 -11.45 62.82
C GLU A 35 -102.85 -12.09 62.16
N LEU A 36 -101.68 -11.45 62.27
CA LEU A 36 -100.41 -12.02 61.85
C LEU A 36 -99.97 -13.13 62.83
N VAL A 37 -99.72 -14.33 62.32
CA VAL A 37 -99.39 -15.52 63.14
C VAL A 37 -97.90 -15.85 63.11
N SER A 38 -97.22 -15.65 61.98
CA SER A 38 -95.77 -15.81 61.86
C SER A 38 -95.21 -15.00 60.68
N ILE A 39 -93.92 -14.70 60.72
CA ILE A 39 -93.19 -14.14 59.58
C ILE A 39 -92.19 -15.20 59.08
N GLN A 40 -92.33 -15.62 57.83
CA GLN A 40 -91.30 -16.40 57.14
C GLN A 40 -90.23 -15.42 56.63
N LEU A 41 -89.01 -15.57 57.14
CA LEU A 41 -87.83 -14.80 56.74
C LEU A 41 -86.92 -15.69 55.88
N THR A 42 -86.50 -15.20 54.71
CA THR A 42 -85.56 -15.88 53.82
C THR A 42 -84.54 -14.90 53.22
N ILE A 43 -83.31 -15.36 53.06
CA ILE A 43 -82.20 -14.66 52.38
C ILE A 43 -81.50 -15.66 51.45
N ASP A 44 -80.80 -15.17 50.43
CA ASP A 44 -80.09 -15.98 49.43
C ASP A 44 -78.72 -16.49 49.94
N SER A 45 -78.04 -15.75 50.81
CA SER A 45 -76.92 -16.27 51.61
C SER A 45 -76.98 -15.86 53.09
N GLN A 46 -76.59 -16.79 53.97
CA GLN A 46 -76.40 -16.55 55.42
C GLN A 46 -74.92 -16.33 55.79
N GLU A 47 -74.00 -16.46 54.82
CA GLU A 47 -72.58 -16.15 54.98
C GLU A 47 -72.10 -15.33 53.78
N PHE A 48 -71.57 -14.13 54.04
CA PHE A 48 -71.06 -13.23 53.00
C PHE A 48 -70.00 -12.26 53.57
N PRO A 49 -69.07 -11.76 52.75
CA PRO A 49 -67.98 -10.92 53.23
C PRO A 49 -68.37 -9.46 53.41
N ILE A 50 -67.53 -8.68 54.10
CA ILE A 50 -67.70 -7.22 54.29
C ILE A 50 -67.90 -6.51 52.94
N GLY A 51 -68.80 -5.53 52.93
CA GLY A 51 -69.16 -4.68 51.81
C GLY A 51 -70.06 -5.34 50.76
N ILE A 52 -70.38 -6.63 50.91
CA ILE A 52 -71.42 -7.29 50.12
C ILE A 52 -72.79 -7.09 50.77
N THR A 53 -73.77 -6.72 49.95
CA THR A 53 -75.18 -6.57 50.32
C THR A 53 -75.99 -7.77 49.81
N HIS A 54 -76.82 -8.35 50.67
CA HIS A 54 -77.81 -9.37 50.32
C HIS A 54 -79.23 -8.88 50.68
N THR A 55 -80.24 -9.26 49.89
CA THR A 55 -81.63 -8.84 50.11
C THR A 55 -82.43 -9.93 50.83
N ALA A 56 -82.78 -9.69 52.08
CA ALA A 56 -83.71 -10.53 52.81
C ALA A 56 -85.16 -10.23 52.42
N THR A 57 -85.99 -11.28 52.42
CA THR A 57 -87.41 -11.23 52.08
C THR A 57 -88.23 -11.76 53.24
N ALA A 58 -89.26 -11.00 53.63
CA ALA A 58 -90.20 -11.36 54.69
C ALA A 58 -91.61 -11.56 54.10
N ILE A 59 -92.28 -12.63 54.54
CA ILE A 59 -93.65 -12.99 54.17
C ILE A 59 -94.44 -13.23 55.46
N GLY A 60 -95.51 -12.46 55.66
CA GLY A 60 -96.41 -12.61 56.80
C GLY A 60 -97.44 -13.71 56.52
N ASN A 61 -97.62 -14.64 57.45
CA ASN A 61 -98.62 -15.70 57.41
C ASN A 61 -99.71 -15.40 58.45
N TYR A 62 -100.98 -15.41 58.03
CA TYR A 62 -102.10 -14.88 58.82
C TYR A 62 -103.05 -15.98 59.35
N SER A 63 -103.90 -15.60 60.31
CA SER A 63 -104.91 -16.46 60.96
C SER A 63 -105.94 -17.07 60.00
N ASP A 64 -106.12 -16.47 58.81
CA ASP A 64 -106.98 -16.92 57.72
C ASP A 64 -106.29 -17.84 56.69
N TYR A 65 -105.04 -18.22 56.95
CA TYR A 65 -104.12 -18.93 56.05
C TYR A 65 -103.70 -18.15 54.79
N SER A 66 -103.95 -16.84 54.71
CA SER A 66 -103.37 -15.98 53.68
C SER A 66 -101.89 -15.68 53.95
N THR A 67 -101.18 -15.29 52.89
CA THR A 67 -99.80 -14.79 52.98
C THR A 67 -99.67 -13.45 52.27
N GLU A 68 -98.75 -12.60 52.74
CA GLU A 68 -98.53 -11.26 52.19
C GLU A 68 -97.06 -10.85 52.29
N SER A 69 -96.58 -10.07 51.32
CA SER A 69 -95.19 -9.60 51.21
C SER A 69 -95.16 -8.12 50.82
N GLY A 70 -94.07 -7.43 51.17
CA GLY A 70 -93.95 -5.98 50.94
C GLY A 70 -94.72 -5.10 51.94
N ILE A 71 -94.96 -5.64 53.15
CA ILE A 71 -95.42 -4.85 54.32
C ILE A 71 -94.26 -3.97 54.81
N ASP A 72 -94.57 -2.88 55.52
CA ASP A 72 -93.61 -1.95 56.13
C ASP A 72 -92.94 -2.57 57.38
N TYR A 73 -92.19 -3.65 57.16
CA TYR A 73 -91.53 -4.43 58.21
C TYR A 73 -90.44 -3.61 58.93
N THR A 74 -90.39 -3.72 60.26
CA THR A 74 -89.28 -3.18 61.04
C THR A 74 -88.12 -4.17 61.04
N TRP A 75 -87.04 -3.81 60.34
CA TRP A 75 -85.79 -4.57 60.27
C TRP A 75 -84.76 -4.09 61.30
N SER A 76 -84.01 -5.01 61.91
CA SER A 76 -82.86 -4.68 62.76
C SER A 76 -81.83 -5.81 62.82
N THR A 77 -80.59 -5.49 63.17
CA THR A 77 -79.51 -6.47 63.45
C THR A 77 -79.20 -6.51 64.95
N GLU A 78 -78.84 -7.68 65.47
CA GLU A 78 -78.46 -7.90 66.87
C GLU A 78 -77.15 -8.72 66.94
N SER A 79 -76.11 -8.19 67.58
CA SER A 79 -74.80 -8.83 67.71
C SER A 79 -74.05 -8.37 68.98
N GLU A 80 -73.16 -9.22 69.50
CA GLU A 80 -72.32 -8.86 70.67
C GLU A 80 -71.29 -7.75 70.35
N THR A 81 -70.87 -7.67 69.09
CA THR A 81 -70.10 -6.55 68.52
C THR A 81 -71.04 -5.54 67.88
N GLU A 82 -70.88 -4.26 68.19
CA GLU A 82 -71.63 -3.18 67.55
C GLU A 82 -71.17 -3.01 66.09
N GLY A 83 -72.12 -2.89 65.15
CA GLY A 83 -71.81 -2.62 63.75
C GLY A 83 -71.27 -3.81 62.95
N VAL A 84 -71.69 -5.06 63.22
CA VAL A 84 -71.33 -6.23 62.37
C VAL A 84 -71.97 -6.12 60.97
N ALA A 85 -73.25 -5.74 60.91
CA ALA A 85 -73.98 -5.51 59.66
C ALA A 85 -75.05 -4.43 59.82
N THR A 86 -75.27 -3.65 58.77
CA THR A 86 -76.39 -2.70 58.64
C THR A 86 -77.54 -3.35 57.86
N VAL A 87 -78.79 -2.92 58.10
CA VAL A 87 -79.95 -3.32 57.30
C VAL A 87 -80.86 -2.13 57.01
N ASP A 88 -81.35 -2.01 55.77
CA ASP A 88 -82.26 -0.94 55.35
C ASP A 88 -83.75 -1.32 55.49
N THR A 89 -84.64 -0.37 55.23
CA THR A 89 -86.10 -0.56 55.31
C THR A 89 -86.66 -1.49 54.22
N ALA A 90 -85.87 -1.85 53.20
CA ALA A 90 -86.24 -2.80 52.16
C ALA A 90 -85.74 -4.23 52.44
N GLY A 91 -85.02 -4.45 53.54
CA GLY A 91 -84.45 -5.75 53.92
C GLY A 91 -83.07 -6.02 53.30
N ASN A 92 -82.40 -5.02 52.72
CA ASN A 92 -81.03 -5.16 52.24
C ASN A 92 -80.07 -5.10 53.43
N ILE A 93 -79.40 -6.20 53.73
CA ILE A 93 -78.38 -6.33 54.79
C ILE A 93 -76.98 -6.28 54.18
N THR A 94 -76.11 -5.42 54.71
CA THR A 94 -74.71 -5.25 54.26
C THR A 94 -73.76 -5.54 55.41
N GLY A 95 -72.72 -6.34 55.16
CA GLY A 95 -71.69 -6.66 56.16
C GLY A 95 -70.69 -5.51 56.30
N GLU A 96 -70.37 -5.11 57.53
CA GLU A 96 -69.48 -3.97 57.82
C GLU A 96 -68.22 -4.43 58.58
N ILE A 97 -68.35 -5.41 59.49
CA ILE A 97 -67.26 -5.93 60.32
C ILE A 97 -67.40 -7.46 60.43
N THR A 98 -66.29 -8.20 60.42
CA THR A 98 -66.29 -9.66 60.58
C THR A 98 -66.93 -10.10 61.89
N GLY A 99 -67.90 -11.01 61.84
CA GLY A 99 -68.55 -11.55 63.04
C GLY A 99 -69.90 -12.19 62.76
N ASN A 100 -70.56 -12.67 63.81
CA ASN A 100 -71.92 -13.20 63.73
C ASN A 100 -72.93 -12.13 64.16
N THR A 101 -74.06 -12.06 63.46
CA THR A 101 -75.17 -11.16 63.78
C THR A 101 -76.50 -11.84 63.46
N LYS A 102 -77.54 -11.48 64.20
CA LYS A 102 -78.90 -11.97 64.00
C LYS A 102 -79.69 -10.91 63.26
N LEU A 103 -80.09 -11.22 62.02
CA LEU A 103 -81.07 -10.41 61.29
C LEU A 103 -82.45 -10.68 61.88
N ILE A 104 -83.13 -9.62 62.32
CA ILE A 104 -84.46 -9.68 62.94
C ILE A 104 -85.42 -8.87 62.06
N VAL A 105 -86.60 -9.45 61.81
CA VAL A 105 -87.73 -8.77 61.19
C VAL A 105 -88.92 -8.80 62.15
N THR A 106 -89.56 -7.65 62.35
CA THR A 106 -90.67 -7.45 63.29
C THR A 106 -91.84 -6.79 62.58
N GLU A 107 -93.04 -7.33 62.78
CA GLU A 107 -94.31 -6.66 62.42
C GLU A 107 -95.39 -7.03 63.46
N GLN A 108 -96.20 -6.05 63.88
CA GLN A 108 -97.30 -6.20 64.85
C GLN A 108 -96.92 -6.90 66.18
N GLY A 109 -95.62 -6.89 66.54
CA GLY A 109 -95.08 -7.57 67.73
C GLY A 109 -94.71 -9.05 67.51
N ILE A 110 -94.96 -9.60 66.34
CA ILE A 110 -94.43 -10.90 65.90
C ILE A 110 -93.01 -10.68 65.37
N THR A 111 -92.06 -11.48 65.83
CA THR A 111 -90.66 -11.47 65.38
C THR A 111 -90.32 -12.74 64.63
N SER A 112 -89.40 -12.62 63.67
CA SER A 112 -88.71 -13.74 63.04
C SER A 112 -87.25 -13.36 62.87
N SER A 113 -86.34 -14.33 62.96
CA SER A 113 -84.90 -14.04 63.00
C SER A 113 -84.07 -15.11 62.33
N LEU A 114 -82.95 -14.71 61.73
CA LEU A 114 -82.00 -15.58 61.07
C LEU A 114 -80.57 -15.21 61.48
N ASP A 115 -79.74 -16.22 61.71
CA ASP A 115 -78.33 -16.02 62.05
C ASP A 115 -77.50 -15.84 60.77
N ILE A 116 -76.69 -14.79 60.74
CA ILE A 116 -75.86 -14.35 59.61
C ILE A 116 -74.40 -14.30 60.06
N THR A 117 -73.48 -14.66 59.17
CA THR A 117 -72.04 -14.63 59.39
C THR A 117 -71.39 -13.70 58.38
N ILE A 118 -70.79 -12.61 58.87
CA ILE A 118 -69.98 -11.71 58.05
C ILE A 118 -68.53 -12.19 58.08
N SER A 119 -68.03 -12.63 56.92
CA SER A 119 -66.65 -13.07 56.74
C SER A 119 -65.72 -11.90 56.35
N ALA A 120 -64.40 -12.14 56.34
CA ALA A 120 -63.43 -11.12 55.92
C ALA A 120 -63.68 -10.66 54.48
N ALA A 121 -63.38 -9.40 54.17
CA ALA A 121 -63.48 -8.87 52.80
C ALA A 121 -62.72 -9.77 51.82
N VAL A 122 -63.25 -9.92 50.60
CA VAL A 122 -62.65 -10.73 49.53
C VAL A 122 -62.23 -9.83 48.36
N PRO A 123 -61.16 -10.16 47.62
CA PRO A 123 -60.79 -9.39 46.44
C PRO A 123 -61.88 -9.45 45.35
N GLN A 124 -62.12 -8.34 44.67
CA GLN A 124 -63.09 -8.23 43.57
C GLN A 124 -62.42 -8.05 42.20
N SER A 125 -61.35 -7.25 42.12
CA SER A 125 -60.67 -6.92 40.86
C SER A 125 -59.20 -6.54 41.09
N ILE A 126 -58.35 -6.68 40.07
CA ILE A 126 -56.92 -6.37 40.15
C ILE A 126 -56.49 -5.56 38.92
N GLU A 127 -55.96 -4.36 39.14
CA GLU A 127 -55.40 -3.50 38.08
C GLU A 127 -53.87 -3.62 38.02
N ILE A 128 -53.32 -3.66 36.80
CA ILE A 128 -51.88 -3.76 36.54
C ILE A 128 -51.35 -2.44 35.96
N PHE A 129 -50.30 -1.90 36.59
CA PHE A 129 -49.59 -0.70 36.13
C PHE A 129 -48.11 -0.99 35.90
N PRO A 130 -47.46 -0.44 34.86
CA PRO A 130 -48.06 0.22 33.70
C PRO A 130 -48.89 -0.76 32.85
N GLY A 131 -49.89 -0.25 32.11
CA GLY A 131 -50.72 -1.09 31.24
C GLY A 131 -50.00 -1.56 29.97
N ASN A 132 -49.78 -0.65 29.01
CA ASN A 132 -49.10 -0.98 27.75
C ASN A 132 -47.66 -0.44 27.76
N THR A 133 -46.68 -1.30 27.48
CA THR A 133 -45.25 -0.97 27.43
C THR A 133 -44.60 -1.45 26.13
N SER A 134 -43.47 -0.84 25.78
CA SER A 134 -42.65 -1.25 24.63
C SER A 134 -41.18 -0.97 24.95
N ILE A 135 -40.34 -2.00 24.91
CA ILE A 135 -38.90 -1.93 25.24
C ILE A 135 -38.07 -2.80 24.29
N ALA A 136 -36.74 -2.63 24.32
CA ALA A 136 -35.80 -3.56 23.73
C ALA A 136 -35.58 -4.78 24.65
N GLY A 137 -35.34 -5.95 24.07
CA GLY A 137 -35.05 -7.19 24.81
C GLY A 137 -33.79 -7.09 25.68
N GLY A 138 -33.77 -7.82 26.80
CA GLY A 138 -32.70 -7.71 27.81
C GLY A 138 -32.88 -6.56 28.80
N LEU A 139 -33.98 -5.80 28.70
CA LEU A 139 -34.43 -4.87 29.74
C LEU A 139 -35.50 -5.51 30.62
N ASP A 140 -35.53 -5.10 31.88
CA ASP A 140 -36.56 -5.48 32.85
C ASP A 140 -37.69 -4.44 32.90
N VAL A 141 -38.92 -4.89 33.15
CA VAL A 141 -40.07 -4.01 33.42
C VAL A 141 -40.68 -4.37 34.78
N GLN A 142 -40.62 -3.42 35.72
CA GLN A 142 -41.36 -3.50 36.98
C GLN A 142 -42.84 -3.18 36.71
N TYR A 143 -43.70 -4.15 36.95
CA TYR A 143 -45.15 -3.98 37.09
C TYR A 143 -45.53 -3.84 38.56
N GLN A 144 -46.69 -3.26 38.80
CA GLN A 144 -47.37 -3.11 40.07
C GLN A 144 -48.80 -3.65 39.93
N ALA A 145 -49.31 -4.34 40.94
CA ALA A 145 -50.67 -4.87 40.99
C ALA A 145 -51.41 -4.29 42.20
N ILE A 146 -52.52 -3.60 41.95
CA ILE A 146 -53.42 -3.08 42.98
C ILE A 146 -54.70 -3.92 42.97
N VAL A 147 -55.07 -4.48 44.12
CA VAL A 147 -56.33 -5.22 44.29
C VAL A 147 -57.35 -4.37 45.03
N LEU A 148 -58.59 -4.36 44.53
CA LEU A 148 -59.76 -3.78 45.20
C LEU A 148 -60.50 -4.89 45.95
N TYR A 149 -60.72 -4.71 47.24
CA TYR A 149 -61.48 -5.63 48.09
C TYR A 149 -62.97 -5.26 48.16
N SER A 150 -63.80 -6.19 48.66
CA SER A 150 -65.26 -6.03 48.70
C SER A 150 -65.75 -4.97 49.67
N ASP A 151 -64.93 -4.57 50.65
CA ASP A 151 -65.12 -3.42 51.53
C ASP A 151 -64.85 -2.06 50.85
N GLY A 152 -64.25 -2.07 49.66
CA GLY A 152 -63.87 -0.88 48.89
C GLY A 152 -62.45 -0.39 49.13
N GLU A 153 -61.63 -1.09 49.93
CA GLU A 153 -60.23 -0.73 50.17
C GLU A 153 -59.29 -1.28 49.07
N GLU A 154 -58.23 -0.53 48.77
CA GLU A 154 -57.22 -0.88 47.76
C GLU A 154 -55.88 -1.26 48.41
N TYR A 155 -55.29 -2.37 47.96
CA TYR A 155 -53.99 -2.85 48.46
C TYR A 155 -52.99 -3.16 47.33
N ASP A 156 -51.73 -2.78 47.53
CA ASP A 156 -50.62 -3.19 46.68
C ASP A 156 -50.22 -4.64 46.98
N ILE A 157 -50.50 -5.54 46.05
CA ILE A 157 -50.17 -6.97 46.12
C ILE A 157 -48.96 -7.36 45.28
N THR A 158 -48.25 -6.39 44.70
CA THR A 158 -47.11 -6.60 43.78
C THR A 158 -46.07 -7.58 44.30
N ARG A 159 -45.83 -7.54 45.62
CA ARG A 159 -44.87 -8.37 46.35
C ARG A 159 -45.50 -9.31 47.37
N ASN A 160 -46.77 -9.67 47.18
CA ASN A 160 -47.48 -10.60 48.06
C ASN A 160 -47.12 -12.07 47.69
N ASN A 161 -46.95 -12.94 48.68
CA ASN A 161 -46.63 -14.36 48.47
C ASN A 161 -47.79 -15.18 47.89
N ASN A 162 -49.03 -14.66 47.97
CA ASN A 162 -50.20 -15.25 47.33
C ASN A 162 -50.42 -14.73 45.89
N ALA A 163 -49.62 -13.76 45.42
CA ALA A 163 -49.71 -13.20 44.07
C ALA A 163 -48.77 -13.95 43.11
N THR A 164 -49.32 -14.46 42.01
CA THR A 164 -48.60 -15.15 40.94
C THR A 164 -48.62 -14.30 39.67
N TRP A 165 -47.47 -13.72 39.33
CA TRP A 165 -47.27 -12.97 38.08
C TRP A 165 -47.08 -13.93 36.89
N ILE A 166 -47.70 -13.61 35.75
CA ILE A 166 -47.73 -14.45 34.56
C ILE A 166 -47.44 -13.61 33.31
N ALA A 167 -46.52 -14.10 32.47
CA ALA A 167 -46.36 -13.66 31.09
C ALA A 167 -46.84 -14.80 30.17
N GLU A 168 -47.82 -14.54 29.30
CA GLU A 168 -48.44 -15.61 28.48
C GLU A 168 -47.51 -16.20 27.42
N SER A 169 -46.44 -15.52 27.04
CA SER A 169 -45.49 -15.96 26.01
C SER A 169 -44.05 -15.94 26.51
N ALA A 170 -43.74 -16.77 27.51
CA ALA A 170 -42.37 -17.27 27.68
C ALA A 170 -41.96 -17.96 26.36
N PRO A 171 -40.81 -17.63 25.74
CA PRO A 171 -39.63 -16.95 26.31
C PRO A 171 -39.45 -15.46 25.89
N ILE A 172 -40.50 -14.73 25.48
CA ILE A 172 -40.42 -13.28 25.19
C ILE A 172 -40.17 -12.50 26.49
N ALA A 173 -40.96 -12.81 27.52
CA ALA A 173 -40.74 -12.33 28.88
C ALA A 173 -41.09 -13.41 29.92
N GLU A 174 -40.40 -13.39 31.05
CA GLU A 174 -40.59 -14.34 32.16
C GLU A 174 -40.49 -13.60 33.51
N PHE A 175 -41.26 -14.05 34.51
CA PHE A 175 -41.15 -13.58 35.90
C PHE A 175 -40.31 -14.60 36.70
N SER A 176 -39.27 -14.13 37.39
CA SER A 176 -38.38 -15.00 38.19
C SER A 176 -38.87 -15.26 39.61
N GLY A 177 -39.87 -14.50 40.07
CA GLY A 177 -40.48 -14.59 41.39
C GLY A 177 -41.76 -13.75 41.50
N ASN A 178 -42.15 -13.41 42.72
CA ASN A 178 -43.34 -12.62 43.03
C ASN A 178 -43.04 -11.14 43.29
N ASP A 179 -42.05 -10.54 42.62
CA ASP A 179 -41.63 -9.15 42.87
C ASP A 179 -42.19 -8.12 41.87
N GLY A 180 -42.91 -8.60 40.85
CA GLY A 180 -43.48 -7.83 39.74
C GLY A 180 -42.51 -7.51 38.60
N ILE A 181 -41.31 -8.09 38.56
CA ILE A 181 -40.32 -7.80 37.51
C ILE A 181 -40.42 -8.82 36.36
N ALA A 182 -40.82 -8.32 35.19
CA ALA A 182 -40.80 -9.07 33.95
C ALA A 182 -39.42 -8.91 33.27
N HIS A 183 -38.65 -10.00 33.21
CA HIS A 183 -37.38 -10.06 32.49
C HIS A 183 -37.63 -10.37 31.01
N THR A 184 -37.06 -9.60 30.09
CA THR A 184 -37.26 -9.82 28.63
C THR A 184 -36.07 -10.46 27.95
N SER A 185 -36.32 -11.27 26.92
CA SER A 185 -35.24 -11.93 26.18
C SER A 185 -34.70 -11.06 25.04
N GLU A 186 -33.38 -10.95 24.94
CA GLU A 186 -32.68 -10.35 23.79
C GLU A 186 -32.90 -11.15 22.48
N ARG A 187 -33.40 -12.39 22.55
CA ARG A 187 -33.48 -13.33 21.43
C ARG A 187 -34.85 -13.43 20.77
N TYR A 188 -35.89 -12.85 21.38
CA TYR A 188 -37.27 -13.01 20.93
C TYR A 188 -38.03 -11.69 20.99
N GLU A 189 -38.37 -11.15 19.83
CA GLU A 189 -39.30 -10.01 19.71
C GLU A 189 -40.76 -10.48 19.63
N GLY A 190 -41.68 -9.57 19.97
CA GLY A 190 -43.12 -9.82 19.88
C GLY A 190 -43.92 -9.02 20.90
N GLY A 191 -45.14 -9.46 21.17
CA GLY A 191 -45.97 -8.96 22.26
C GLY A 191 -46.44 -10.11 23.14
N THR A 192 -46.36 -9.95 24.46
CA THR A 192 -46.96 -10.84 25.44
C THR A 192 -47.98 -10.08 26.29
N TYR A 193 -49.04 -10.76 26.70
CA TYR A 193 -49.86 -10.27 27.80
C TYR A 193 -49.15 -10.52 29.13
N ILE A 194 -49.37 -9.61 30.05
CA ILE A 194 -48.96 -9.68 31.46
C ILE A 194 -50.24 -9.73 32.29
N ASP A 195 -50.30 -10.72 33.17
CA ASP A 195 -51.46 -11.04 34.02
C ASP A 195 -50.96 -11.34 35.44
N VAL A 196 -51.86 -11.28 36.42
CA VAL A 196 -51.56 -11.63 37.81
C VAL A 196 -52.76 -12.33 38.43
N GLN A 197 -52.50 -13.43 39.13
CA GLN A 197 -53.50 -14.16 39.89
C GLN A 197 -53.24 -13.99 41.39
N PHE A 198 -54.27 -13.61 42.15
CA PHE A 198 -54.20 -13.44 43.61
C PHE A 198 -55.51 -13.89 44.25
N GLU A 199 -55.42 -14.81 45.21
CA GLU A 199 -56.54 -15.33 46.03
C GLU A 199 -57.79 -15.79 45.23
N GLY A 200 -57.57 -16.24 43.98
CA GLY A 200 -58.60 -16.74 43.06
C GLY A 200 -59.05 -15.72 42.00
N VAL A 201 -58.75 -14.44 42.18
CA VAL A 201 -59.03 -13.36 41.22
C VAL A 201 -57.87 -13.22 40.23
N THR A 202 -58.19 -12.80 39.01
CA THR A 202 -57.23 -12.44 37.93
C THR A 202 -57.47 -11.00 37.48
N ALA A 203 -56.51 -10.37 36.79
CA ALA A 203 -56.62 -8.95 36.43
C ALA A 203 -57.83 -8.64 35.53
N ASN A 204 -58.55 -7.54 35.84
CA ASN A 204 -59.70 -7.09 35.04
C ASN A 204 -59.28 -6.47 33.70
N THR A 205 -58.03 -6.05 33.56
CA THR A 205 -57.42 -5.66 32.29
C THR A 205 -55.97 -6.11 32.28
N ARG A 206 -55.61 -6.89 31.26
CA ARG A 206 -54.24 -7.38 31.05
C ARG A 206 -53.34 -6.25 30.56
N ALA A 207 -52.15 -6.18 31.13
CA ALA A 207 -51.07 -5.36 30.59
C ALA A 207 -50.50 -6.00 29.31
N VAL A 208 -49.91 -5.19 28.43
CA VAL A 208 -49.29 -5.65 27.18
C VAL A 208 -47.85 -5.18 27.11
N LEU A 209 -46.93 -6.15 27.14
CA LEU A 209 -45.50 -5.93 26.99
C LEU A 209 -45.10 -6.22 25.55
N LYS A 210 -44.58 -5.20 24.85
CA LYS A 210 -43.92 -5.38 23.56
C LYS A 210 -42.40 -5.37 23.71
N VAL A 211 -41.76 -6.34 23.09
CA VAL A 211 -40.30 -6.50 23.06
C VAL A 211 -39.84 -6.42 21.61
N SER A 212 -38.86 -5.58 21.30
CA SER A 212 -38.14 -5.59 20.03
C SER A 212 -36.71 -6.10 20.23
N PHE A 213 -36.04 -6.52 19.15
CA PHE A 213 -34.59 -6.68 19.22
C PHE A 213 -33.89 -5.37 19.63
N PRO A 214 -32.77 -5.44 20.38
CA PRO A 214 -31.90 -4.29 20.61
C PRO A 214 -31.32 -3.77 19.29
N THR A 215 -31.41 -2.47 19.07
CA THR A 215 -30.90 -1.77 17.88
C THR A 215 -29.77 -0.84 18.30
N VAL A 216 -28.79 -0.59 17.42
CA VAL A 216 -27.76 0.41 17.71
C VAL A 216 -28.39 1.81 17.83
N THR A 217 -28.04 2.53 18.88
CA THR A 217 -28.50 3.92 19.15
C THR A 217 -27.38 4.94 19.00
N GLN A 218 -26.12 4.52 19.21
CA GLN A 218 -24.92 5.36 19.08
C GLN A 218 -23.71 4.51 18.68
N LEU A 219 -22.83 5.07 17.86
CA LEU A 219 -21.53 4.49 17.51
C LEU A 219 -20.43 5.48 17.93
N ILE A 220 -19.50 5.04 18.79
CA ILE A 220 -18.40 5.88 19.30
C ILE A 220 -17.06 5.38 18.74
N ILE A 221 -16.30 6.29 18.14
CA ILE A 221 -14.94 6.06 17.63
C ILE A 221 -13.93 6.50 18.69
N THR A 222 -12.99 5.60 19.02
CA THR A 222 -11.94 5.81 20.03
C THR A 222 -10.58 5.37 19.49
N PRO A 223 -9.49 6.14 19.64
CA PRO A 223 -8.16 5.72 19.18
C PRO A 223 -7.61 4.54 20.00
N ILE A 224 -6.80 3.69 19.36
CA ILE A 224 -6.26 2.44 19.94
C ILE A 224 -4.95 2.66 20.72
N GLU A 225 -4.19 3.72 20.41
CA GLU A 225 -2.83 3.93 20.93
C GLU A 225 -2.76 4.79 22.21
N ARG A 226 -2.00 4.26 23.18
CA ARG A 226 -1.34 4.95 24.31
C ARG A 226 -2.13 5.88 25.25
N ALA A 227 -3.15 5.31 25.89
CA ALA A 227 -3.41 5.50 27.33
C ALA A 227 -3.67 6.94 27.83
N ALA A 228 -4.68 7.60 27.26
CA ALA A 228 -5.43 8.65 27.96
C ALA A 228 -6.92 8.26 28.00
N ASP A 229 -7.53 8.28 29.20
CA ASP A 229 -8.97 8.07 29.40
C ASP A 229 -9.73 9.33 28.97
N THR A 230 -9.83 9.52 27.65
CA THR A 230 -10.29 10.77 27.04
C THR A 230 -11.09 10.53 25.77
N THR A 231 -12.34 10.12 25.94
CA THR A 231 -13.37 10.22 24.89
C THR A 231 -13.52 11.64 24.33
N THR A 232 -13.02 12.66 25.04
CA THR A 232 -13.08 14.10 24.72
C THR A 232 -11.75 14.75 24.28
N ALA A 233 -10.62 14.03 24.21
CA ALA A 233 -9.36 14.65 23.76
C ALA A 233 -9.34 14.92 22.25
N GLU A 234 -8.68 16.02 21.88
CA GLU A 234 -8.24 16.28 20.51
C GLU A 234 -7.25 15.18 20.07
N ILE A 235 -7.38 14.71 18.83
CA ILE A 235 -6.55 13.62 18.29
C ILE A 235 -5.67 14.22 17.20
N THR A 236 -4.37 14.28 17.46
CA THR A 236 -3.37 14.80 16.51
C THR A 236 -2.45 13.68 16.03
N VAL A 237 -2.32 13.55 14.70
CA VAL A 237 -1.53 12.52 14.02
C VAL A 237 -0.43 13.22 13.22
N PRO A 238 0.87 12.98 13.47
CA PRO A 238 1.92 13.52 12.62
C PRO A 238 1.79 13.03 11.18
N ARG A 239 1.92 13.92 10.21
CA ARG A 239 1.95 13.56 8.78
C ARG A 239 3.03 12.50 8.51
N GLY A 240 2.69 11.41 7.83
CA GLY A 240 3.56 10.25 7.62
C GLY A 240 3.39 9.13 8.67
N GLN A 241 2.66 9.37 9.77
CA GLN A 241 2.34 8.35 10.77
C GLN A 241 0.96 7.73 10.57
N THR A 242 0.76 6.56 11.17
CA THR A 242 -0.52 5.83 11.22
C THR A 242 -1.13 5.83 12.61
N ILE A 243 -2.46 5.84 12.69
CA ILE A 243 -3.24 5.67 13.92
C ILE A 243 -4.34 4.62 13.71
N GLY A 244 -4.57 3.76 14.70
CA GLY A 244 -5.69 2.82 14.73
C GLY A 244 -6.88 3.37 15.53
N PHE A 245 -8.10 3.05 15.08
CA PHE A 245 -9.36 3.38 15.76
C PHE A 245 -10.21 2.13 16.02
N SER A 246 -10.90 2.14 17.15
CA SER A 246 -11.89 1.15 17.56
C SER A 246 -13.29 1.78 17.54
N ALA A 247 -14.30 1.01 17.13
CA ALA A 247 -15.70 1.41 17.10
C ALA A 247 -16.50 0.64 18.15
N THR A 248 -17.17 1.35 19.05
CA THR A 248 -18.08 0.77 20.06
C THR A 248 -19.52 1.16 19.74
N ALA A 249 -20.35 0.18 19.43
CA ALA A 249 -21.78 0.33 19.27
C ALA A 249 -22.47 0.23 20.64
N TYR A 250 -23.42 1.14 20.89
CA TYR A 250 -24.29 1.15 22.08
C TYR A 250 -25.71 0.84 21.62
N TYR A 251 -26.43 0.02 22.39
CA TYR A 251 -27.72 -0.54 21.99
C TYR A 251 -28.89 0.02 22.82
N SER A 252 -30.10 -0.10 22.30
CA SER A 252 -31.34 0.36 22.95
C SER A 252 -31.71 -0.37 24.24
N ASN A 253 -31.01 -1.46 24.58
CA ASN A 253 -31.08 -2.13 25.88
C ASN A 253 -29.93 -1.73 26.85
N ASN A 254 -29.20 -0.65 26.55
CA ASN A 254 -28.05 -0.13 27.31
C ASN A 254 -26.79 -1.02 27.33
N THR A 255 -26.73 -2.10 26.56
CA THR A 255 -25.47 -2.84 26.34
C THR A 255 -24.57 -2.10 25.34
N SER A 256 -23.31 -2.52 25.25
CA SER A 256 -22.38 -2.02 24.25
C SER A 256 -21.41 -3.11 23.79
N HIS A 257 -21.08 -3.11 22.50
CA HIS A 257 -20.14 -4.06 21.90
C HIS A 257 -19.11 -3.32 21.04
N VAL A 258 -17.87 -3.82 21.04
CA VAL A 258 -16.85 -3.40 20.07
C VAL A 258 -17.17 -4.09 18.74
N VAL A 259 -17.23 -3.31 17.66
CA VAL A 259 -17.69 -3.72 16.31
C VAL A 259 -16.71 -3.25 15.23
N THR A 260 -15.42 -3.15 15.58
CA THR A 260 -14.35 -2.52 14.78
C THR A 260 -14.13 -3.20 13.43
N ASP A 261 -14.23 -4.52 13.36
CA ASP A 261 -13.98 -5.31 12.13
C ASP A 261 -15.25 -5.44 11.25
N GLU A 262 -16.43 -5.23 11.84
CA GLU A 262 -17.73 -5.18 11.17
C GLU A 262 -18.09 -3.78 10.67
N THR A 263 -17.37 -2.74 11.12
CA THR A 263 -17.61 -1.34 10.81
C THR A 263 -17.12 -0.96 9.41
N ILE A 264 -17.92 -0.18 8.68
CA ILE A 264 -17.49 0.49 7.46
C ILE A 264 -16.77 1.80 7.84
N TRP A 265 -15.44 1.78 7.74
CA TRP A 265 -14.58 2.93 8.02
C TRP A 265 -14.41 3.86 6.82
N GLY A 266 -14.22 5.16 7.09
CA GLY A 266 -13.97 6.20 6.09
C GLY A 266 -13.53 7.54 6.71
N THR A 267 -13.50 8.60 5.90
CA THR A 267 -13.20 9.97 6.34
C THR A 267 -13.88 11.00 5.43
N LYS A 268 -14.03 12.24 5.90
CA LYS A 268 -14.58 13.37 5.10
C LYS A 268 -13.59 13.99 4.11
N ASP A 269 -12.27 13.81 4.30
CA ASP A 269 -11.23 14.32 3.39
C ASP A 269 -10.05 13.34 3.31
N GLU A 270 -10.07 12.46 2.30
CA GLU A 270 -8.98 11.52 1.96
C GLU A 270 -7.66 12.23 1.59
N THR A 271 -7.65 13.55 1.37
CA THR A 271 -6.42 14.30 1.12
C THR A 271 -5.70 14.71 2.40
N VAL A 272 -6.37 14.66 3.56
CA VAL A 272 -5.80 14.99 4.89
C VAL A 272 -5.34 13.72 5.60
N ILE A 273 -6.22 12.75 5.75
CA ILE A 273 -5.94 11.44 6.34
C ILE A 273 -6.60 10.34 5.49
N LYS A 274 -6.08 9.11 5.49
CA LYS A 274 -6.60 8.05 4.61
C LYS A 274 -6.59 6.68 5.25
N ALA A 275 -7.67 5.91 5.06
CA ALA A 275 -7.74 4.53 5.55
C ALA A 275 -6.69 3.64 4.88
N THR A 276 -5.93 2.89 5.67
CA THR A 276 -4.92 1.93 5.17
C THR A 276 -5.46 0.51 5.07
N ASP A 277 -6.51 0.18 5.82
CA ASP A 277 -7.14 -1.13 5.87
C ASP A 277 -8.68 -1.02 6.01
N LYS A 278 -9.34 -2.07 6.49
CA LYS A 278 -10.78 -2.10 6.85
C LYS A 278 -11.04 -2.26 8.35
N SER A 279 -9.98 -2.24 9.15
CA SER A 279 -9.95 -2.53 10.60
C SER A 279 -9.64 -1.27 11.41
N GLY A 280 -9.99 -0.10 10.87
CA GLY A 280 -9.91 1.19 11.55
C GLY A 280 -8.55 1.88 11.53
N THR A 281 -7.57 1.44 10.72
CA THR A 281 -6.26 2.11 10.63
C THR A 281 -6.22 3.19 9.55
N PHE A 282 -5.64 4.35 9.87
CA PHE A 282 -5.54 5.53 9.01
C PHE A 282 -4.13 6.13 9.01
N HIS A 283 -3.71 6.72 7.89
CA HIS A 283 -2.40 7.36 7.66
C HIS A 283 -2.53 8.87 7.40
N GLY A 284 -1.64 9.69 7.99
CA GLY A 284 -1.62 11.15 7.83
C GLY A 284 -0.99 11.64 6.53
N GLU A 285 -1.81 11.94 5.52
CA GLU A 285 -1.38 12.33 4.16
C GLU A 285 -0.90 13.80 4.07
N LYS A 286 -1.55 14.73 4.78
CA LYS A 286 -1.35 16.19 4.63
C LYS A 286 -1.84 16.94 5.87
N VAL A 287 -1.12 18.01 6.23
CA VAL A 287 -1.47 18.87 7.37
C VAL A 287 -2.86 19.51 7.20
N GLY A 288 -3.72 19.38 8.21
CA GLY A 288 -5.11 19.88 8.22
C GLY A 288 -5.99 19.16 9.23
N ASN A 289 -7.28 19.48 9.27
CA ASN A 289 -8.27 18.81 10.12
C ASN A 289 -9.31 18.09 9.25
N THR A 290 -9.78 16.93 9.71
CA THR A 290 -10.82 16.13 9.06
C THR A 290 -11.55 15.28 10.11
N ASP A 291 -12.67 14.65 9.73
CA ASP A 291 -13.33 13.66 10.57
C ASP A 291 -13.08 12.25 10.03
N ILE A 292 -12.80 11.32 10.94
CA ILE A 292 -12.96 9.88 10.72
C ILE A 292 -14.44 9.55 10.84
N THR A 293 -14.94 8.70 9.94
CA THR A 293 -16.33 8.23 9.95
C THR A 293 -16.37 6.72 10.09
N ALA A 294 -17.29 6.22 10.90
CA ALA A 294 -17.59 4.81 11.09
C ALA A 294 -19.09 4.59 10.83
N ALA A 295 -19.45 3.54 10.10
CA ALA A 295 -20.86 3.17 9.91
C ALA A 295 -21.08 1.69 10.24
N PHE A 296 -22.04 1.43 11.13
CA PHE A 296 -22.45 0.10 11.58
C PHE A 296 -23.95 0.09 11.90
N ASP A 297 -24.66 -0.96 11.47
CA ASP A 297 -26.13 -1.12 11.63
C ASP A 297 -26.96 0.13 11.23
N GLY A 298 -26.52 0.85 10.19
CA GLY A 298 -27.16 2.09 9.72
C GLY A 298 -26.88 3.34 10.56
N VAL A 299 -26.24 3.20 11.72
CA VAL A 299 -25.78 4.33 12.56
C VAL A 299 -24.39 4.77 12.11
N VAL A 300 -24.17 6.08 12.07
CA VAL A 300 -22.87 6.69 11.74
C VAL A 300 -22.29 7.36 12.98
N GLY A 301 -21.04 7.03 13.31
CA GLY A 301 -20.21 7.75 14.27
C GLY A 301 -19.18 8.62 13.54
N GLU A 302 -18.79 9.73 14.16
CA GLU A 302 -17.77 10.65 13.63
C GLU A 302 -16.76 11.03 14.72
N ARG A 303 -15.49 11.25 14.34
CA ARG A 303 -14.44 11.72 15.25
C ARG A 303 -13.47 12.65 14.54
N ALA A 304 -13.37 13.88 15.04
CA ALA A 304 -12.41 14.87 14.56
C ALA A 304 -10.96 14.43 14.83
N VAL A 305 -10.11 14.63 13.83
CA VAL A 305 -8.67 14.36 13.84
C VAL A 305 -7.93 15.51 13.17
N GLU A 306 -6.86 15.98 13.80
CA GLU A 306 -5.83 16.83 13.19
C GLU A 306 -4.73 15.95 12.61
N VAL A 307 -4.28 16.25 11.40
CA VAL A 307 -2.98 15.82 10.90
C VAL A 307 -2.01 17.00 11.03
N SER A 308 -0.98 16.85 11.85
CA SER A 308 0.01 17.89 12.13
C SER A 308 1.24 17.76 11.22
N SER A 309 2.13 18.75 11.25
CA SER A 309 3.44 18.64 10.60
C SER A 309 4.26 17.51 11.23
N ALA A 310 4.92 16.69 10.40
CA ALA A 310 5.87 15.69 10.86
C ALA A 310 6.96 16.33 11.75
N GLU A 311 7.40 15.60 12.78
CA GLU A 311 8.44 16.07 13.71
C GLU A 311 9.83 15.94 13.06
N PHE A 312 10.68 16.95 13.24
CA PHE A 312 12.03 16.99 12.66
C PHE A 312 12.97 16.05 13.41
N GLU A 313 13.67 15.18 12.67
CA GLU A 313 14.53 14.14 13.22
C GLU A 313 16.02 14.41 12.93
N SER A 314 16.36 14.69 11.67
CA SER A 314 17.76 14.72 11.22
C SER A 314 18.02 15.70 10.05
N ILE A 315 19.29 16.01 9.79
CA ILE A 315 19.75 16.41 8.45
C ILE A 315 20.87 15.48 8.00
N VAL A 316 20.68 14.84 6.85
CA VAL A 316 21.69 13.99 6.20
C VAL A 316 22.29 14.74 5.01
N VAL A 317 23.63 14.75 4.94
CA VAL A 317 24.39 15.07 3.72
C VAL A 317 24.88 13.78 3.09
N SER A 318 24.79 13.69 1.77
CA SER A 318 25.23 12.53 0.99
C SER A 318 25.96 12.93 -0.28
N LEU A 319 26.96 12.13 -0.64
CA LEU A 319 27.64 12.10 -1.94
C LEU A 319 27.38 10.75 -2.61
N ALA A 320 27.68 10.64 -3.92
CA ALA A 320 27.51 9.39 -4.67
C ALA A 320 28.63 8.34 -4.43
N SER A 321 29.68 8.71 -3.69
CA SER A 321 30.82 7.89 -3.25
C SER A 321 31.58 8.70 -2.19
N ASP A 322 32.26 8.03 -1.27
CA ASP A 322 33.09 8.66 -0.24
C ASP A 322 34.51 9.01 -0.77
N SER A 323 34.87 8.51 -1.96
CA SER A 323 36.16 8.76 -2.61
C SER A 323 36.01 9.06 -4.11
N PHE A 324 36.75 10.05 -4.61
CA PHE A 324 36.76 10.49 -6.02
C PHE A 324 38.14 10.97 -6.49
N PRO A 325 38.57 10.67 -7.73
CA PRO A 325 39.80 11.23 -8.29
C PRO A 325 39.70 12.75 -8.56
N VAL A 326 40.86 13.42 -8.48
CA VAL A 326 41.04 14.85 -8.76
C VAL A 326 40.57 15.26 -10.17
N GLY A 327 40.04 16.48 -10.30
CA GLY A 327 39.49 17.03 -11.55
C GLY A 327 37.99 16.80 -11.72
N LEU A 328 37.40 15.83 -11.01
CA LEU A 328 35.96 15.59 -11.04
C LEU A 328 35.14 16.70 -10.36
N VAL A 329 33.89 16.84 -10.82
CA VAL A 329 32.83 17.59 -10.13
C VAL A 329 31.68 16.62 -9.80
N ARG A 330 31.12 16.71 -8.60
CA ARG A 330 30.04 15.84 -8.10
C ARG A 330 29.05 16.64 -7.25
N GLN A 331 27.76 16.32 -7.37
CA GLN A 331 26.70 16.91 -6.56
C GLN A 331 26.66 16.23 -5.17
N ALA A 332 26.86 17.00 -4.10
CA ALA A 332 26.41 16.63 -2.77
C ALA A 332 24.93 16.99 -2.61
N THR A 333 24.17 16.23 -1.83
CA THR A 333 22.78 16.58 -1.49
C THR A 333 22.56 16.61 0.00
N ALA A 334 21.78 17.58 0.46
CA ALA A 334 21.33 17.72 1.85
C ALA A 334 19.83 17.49 1.92
N LYS A 335 19.37 16.69 2.88
CA LYS A 335 17.95 16.46 3.17
C LYS A 335 17.70 16.62 4.66
N ALA A 336 16.60 17.27 5.02
CA ALA A 336 16.03 17.09 6.35
C ALA A 336 15.12 15.86 6.35
N GLU A 337 15.23 15.07 7.41
CA GLU A 337 14.45 13.87 7.67
C GLU A 337 13.53 14.10 8.87
N PHE A 338 12.33 13.52 8.79
CA PHE A 338 11.23 13.74 9.72
C PHE A 338 10.56 12.40 10.03
N VAL A 339 10.07 12.26 11.26
CA VAL A 339 9.49 11.03 11.80
C VAL A 339 8.35 10.50 10.91
N GLY A 340 8.54 9.32 10.32
CA GLY A 340 7.60 8.68 9.38
C GLY A 340 8.02 8.74 7.91
N ASP A 341 9.30 8.50 7.62
CA ASP A 341 9.91 8.46 6.27
C ASP A 341 9.72 9.72 5.41
N VAL A 342 9.31 10.85 6.02
CA VAL A 342 9.14 12.13 5.34
C VAL A 342 10.49 12.83 5.23
N SER A 343 10.89 13.19 4.01
CA SER A 343 12.12 13.96 3.79
C SER A 343 11.95 15.14 2.82
N TYR A 344 12.71 16.21 3.04
CA TYR A 344 12.69 17.43 2.22
C TYR A 344 14.11 17.79 1.77
N ASN A 345 14.26 18.08 0.47
CA ASN A 345 15.55 18.47 -0.11
C ASN A 345 15.93 19.91 0.31
N LEU A 346 17.04 20.03 1.03
CA LEU A 346 17.59 21.30 1.51
C LEU A 346 18.71 21.87 0.64
N SER A 347 19.25 21.10 -0.31
CA SER A 347 20.51 21.37 -1.03
C SER A 347 20.63 22.75 -1.70
N ASN A 348 19.49 23.37 -2.04
CA ASN A 348 19.41 24.69 -2.71
C ASN A 348 18.56 25.72 -1.92
N GLN A 349 18.36 25.52 -0.61
CA GLN A 349 17.55 26.42 0.21
C GLN A 349 18.32 27.68 0.60
N LYS A 350 17.64 28.84 0.58
CA LYS A 350 18.25 30.17 0.80
C LYS A 350 18.97 30.34 2.15
N ASN A 351 18.62 29.54 3.16
CA ASN A 351 19.21 29.57 4.49
C ASN A 351 20.17 28.38 4.75
N GLY A 352 20.48 27.59 3.71
CA GLY A 352 21.45 26.51 3.77
C GLY A 352 22.85 27.00 3.39
N PHE A 353 23.86 26.54 4.12
CA PHE A 353 25.26 26.90 3.88
C PHE A 353 26.11 25.66 3.70
N TRP A 354 26.59 25.45 2.48
CA TRP A 354 27.58 24.42 2.16
C TRP A 354 29.00 24.87 2.55
N GLN A 355 29.79 23.96 3.11
CA GLN A 355 31.19 24.19 3.45
C GLN A 355 32.05 22.96 3.13
N SER A 356 33.35 23.19 2.89
CA SER A 356 34.38 22.15 2.88
C SER A 356 35.37 22.45 4.01
N SER A 357 35.75 21.44 4.79
CA SER A 357 36.73 21.63 5.88
C SER A 357 38.14 21.92 5.36
N ASN A 358 38.47 21.48 4.13
CA ASN A 358 39.73 21.77 3.46
C ASN A 358 39.53 22.14 1.98
N THR A 359 39.36 23.43 1.72
CA THR A 359 39.15 24.00 0.37
C THR A 359 40.32 23.82 -0.60
N LYS A 360 41.49 23.32 -0.15
CA LYS A 360 42.57 22.89 -1.04
C LYS A 360 42.34 21.49 -1.62
N VAL A 361 41.69 20.61 -0.86
CA VAL A 361 41.37 19.23 -1.27
C VAL A 361 40.14 19.22 -2.17
N ALA A 362 39.02 19.80 -1.71
CA ALA A 362 37.83 20.00 -2.54
C ALA A 362 37.09 21.30 -2.16
N THR A 363 36.44 21.94 -3.13
CA THR A 363 35.54 23.10 -2.88
C THR A 363 34.11 22.76 -3.24
N VAL A 364 33.16 23.08 -2.37
CA VAL A 364 31.72 23.03 -2.62
C VAL A 364 31.17 24.44 -2.86
N ASP A 365 30.17 24.58 -3.74
CA ASP A 365 29.46 25.84 -3.99
C ASP A 365 28.08 25.92 -3.29
N LEU A 366 27.37 27.03 -3.50
CA LEU A 366 26.06 27.27 -2.88
C LEU A 366 24.94 26.32 -3.35
N SER A 367 25.16 25.54 -4.42
CA SER A 367 24.23 24.52 -4.91
C SER A 367 24.57 23.10 -4.45
N GLY A 368 25.68 22.93 -3.73
CA GLY A 368 26.21 21.63 -3.31
C GLY A 368 27.14 20.97 -4.34
N MET A 369 27.60 21.68 -5.37
CA MET A 369 28.51 21.12 -6.37
C MET A 369 29.95 21.11 -5.85
N VAL A 370 30.47 19.92 -5.58
CA VAL A 370 31.81 19.65 -5.04
C VAL A 370 32.80 19.42 -6.19
N THR A 371 33.87 20.22 -6.23
CA THR A 371 34.97 20.13 -7.19
C THR A 371 36.23 19.58 -6.52
N MET A 372 36.78 18.48 -7.04
CA MET A 372 37.97 17.79 -6.49
C MET A 372 39.26 18.46 -7.01
N ARG A 373 40.11 18.96 -6.11
CA ARG A 373 41.24 19.85 -6.44
C ARG A 373 42.63 19.26 -6.18
N HIS A 374 42.85 18.65 -5.02
CA HIS A 374 44.12 18.02 -4.66
C HIS A 374 43.88 16.77 -3.81
N PRO A 375 44.72 15.72 -3.94
CA PRO A 375 44.60 14.52 -3.14
C PRO A 375 44.71 14.78 -1.63
N GLY A 376 43.93 14.03 -0.85
CA GLY A 376 43.85 14.14 0.60
C GLY A 376 42.41 14.03 1.11
N GLU A 377 42.24 14.09 2.43
CA GLU A 377 40.95 14.00 3.09
C GLU A 377 40.36 15.41 3.34
N THR A 378 39.03 15.50 3.26
CA THR A 378 38.22 16.65 3.68
C THR A 378 36.85 16.16 4.15
N GLU A 379 36.09 17.03 4.81
CA GLU A 379 34.65 16.85 5.00
C GLU A 379 33.91 17.84 4.10
N ILE A 380 32.72 17.45 3.64
CA ILE A 380 31.72 18.35 3.06
C ILE A 380 30.57 18.48 4.06
N SER A 381 30.24 19.72 4.41
CA SER A 381 29.31 20.05 5.49
C SER A 381 28.14 20.87 4.96
N PHE A 382 26.97 20.73 5.60
CA PHE A 382 25.81 21.57 5.37
C PHE A 382 25.25 22.06 6.71
N LEU A 383 25.09 23.37 6.83
CA LEU A 383 24.48 24.06 7.97
C LEU A 383 23.10 24.60 7.57
N PHE A 384 22.07 24.27 8.33
CA PHE A 384 20.72 24.83 8.15
C PHE A 384 20.02 24.95 9.50
N ASN A 385 19.51 26.14 9.82
CA ASN A 385 18.86 26.46 11.11
C ASN A 385 19.66 25.94 12.33
N GLU A 386 20.94 26.31 12.42
CA GLU A 386 21.90 25.92 13.47
C GLU A 386 22.28 24.43 13.53
N VAL A 387 21.58 23.54 12.82
CA VAL A 387 21.96 22.12 12.65
C VAL A 387 23.06 22.01 11.60
N LEU A 388 24.25 21.55 12.03
CA LEU A 388 25.38 21.22 11.16
C LEU A 388 25.47 19.69 11.00
N THR A 389 25.56 19.24 9.75
CA THR A 389 25.80 17.84 9.39
C THR A 389 26.97 17.74 8.41
N THR A 390 27.73 16.64 8.44
CA THR A 390 28.94 16.46 7.60
C THR A 390 29.00 15.06 6.99
N THR A 391 29.71 14.95 5.85
CA THR A 391 30.07 13.70 5.21
C THR A 391 31.58 13.71 4.91
N PRO A 392 32.32 12.61 5.14
CA PRO A 392 33.73 12.53 4.75
C PRO A 392 33.89 12.48 3.23
N LEU A 393 35.06 12.88 2.74
CA LEU A 393 35.42 12.85 1.33
C LEU A 393 36.94 12.67 1.17
N GLU A 394 37.35 11.55 0.59
CA GLU A 394 38.71 11.35 0.08
C GLU A 394 38.79 11.87 -1.37
N VAL A 395 39.76 12.74 -1.64
CA VAL A 395 40.19 13.02 -3.01
C VAL A 395 41.44 12.19 -3.31
N THR A 396 41.41 11.45 -4.39
CA THR A 396 42.52 10.59 -4.83
C THR A 396 43.28 11.18 -6.02
N LEU A 397 44.51 10.69 -6.25
CA LEU A 397 45.20 10.92 -7.51
C LEU A 397 44.46 10.19 -8.64
N ALA A 398 44.17 10.90 -9.73
CA ALA A 398 43.59 10.30 -10.93
C ALA A 398 44.56 9.27 -11.52
N ARG A 399 44.04 8.10 -11.91
CA ARG A 399 44.80 6.95 -12.41
C ARG A 399 44.43 6.64 -13.85
N VAL A 400 45.41 6.20 -14.62
CA VAL A 400 45.18 5.76 -16.00
C VAL A 400 44.42 4.42 -16.01
N THR A 401 43.22 4.43 -16.57
CA THR A 401 42.33 3.26 -16.70
C THR A 401 42.46 2.59 -18.06
N GLU A 402 42.87 3.34 -19.08
CA GLU A 402 43.04 2.88 -20.45
C GLU A 402 44.29 3.54 -21.07
N ILE A 403 44.99 2.81 -21.94
CA ILE A 403 46.11 3.32 -22.72
C ILE A 403 45.81 3.01 -24.19
N ASN A 404 46.02 3.96 -25.09
CA ASN A 404 45.90 3.77 -26.54
C ASN A 404 47.15 4.28 -27.24
N ILE A 405 47.78 3.41 -28.03
CA ILE A 405 48.95 3.73 -28.86
C ILE A 405 48.44 4.19 -30.23
N SER A 406 49.03 5.25 -30.77
CA SER A 406 48.65 5.88 -32.03
C SER A 406 49.89 6.10 -32.92
N PRO A 407 49.84 5.88 -34.25
CA PRO A 407 48.67 5.45 -35.03
C PRO A 407 48.20 4.02 -34.71
N LEU A 408 47.13 3.55 -35.34
CA LEU A 408 46.63 2.18 -35.21
C LEU A 408 47.01 1.34 -36.44
N ASN A 409 47.02 0.01 -36.29
CA ASN A 409 47.46 -0.99 -37.29
C ASN A 409 49.00 -1.01 -37.50
N PRO A 410 49.60 -2.00 -38.20
CA PRO A 410 51.02 -2.30 -38.04
C PRO A 410 51.94 -1.21 -38.59
N TYR A 411 52.89 -0.79 -37.76
CA TYR A 411 53.88 0.22 -38.16
C TYR A 411 54.97 -0.41 -39.00
N PHE A 412 55.04 -0.04 -40.28
CA PHE A 412 56.25 -0.26 -41.06
C PHE A 412 57.20 0.94 -40.93
N VAL A 413 58.47 0.63 -40.70
CA VAL A 413 59.59 1.58 -40.60
C VAL A 413 60.74 0.99 -41.40
N GLY A 414 61.24 1.72 -42.40
CA GLY A 414 62.32 1.23 -43.27
C GLY A 414 63.70 1.26 -42.65
N GLU A 415 64.68 0.63 -43.32
CA GLU A 415 66.05 0.54 -42.81
C GLU A 415 66.66 1.94 -42.56
N GLY A 416 67.20 2.16 -41.35
CA GLY A 416 67.75 3.45 -40.93
C GLY A 416 66.71 4.56 -40.69
N LYS A 417 65.42 4.23 -40.68
CA LYS A 417 64.29 5.16 -40.48
C LYS A 417 63.80 5.12 -39.03
N LYS A 418 62.87 6.02 -38.72
CA LYS A 418 62.20 6.07 -37.42
C LYS A 418 60.81 6.66 -37.52
N ARG A 419 59.93 6.27 -36.59
CA ARG A 419 58.52 6.64 -36.53
C ARG A 419 58.13 7.07 -35.12
N GLN A 420 57.44 8.19 -34.98
CA GLN A 420 56.98 8.67 -33.67
C GLN A 420 55.64 8.02 -33.33
N LEU A 421 55.62 7.18 -32.29
CA LEU A 421 54.38 6.72 -31.67
C LEU A 421 53.90 7.76 -30.66
N THR A 422 52.60 7.95 -30.55
CA THR A 422 51.97 8.75 -29.49
C THR A 422 51.12 7.85 -28.61
N VAL A 423 50.95 8.24 -27.33
CA VAL A 423 50.16 7.47 -26.37
C VAL A 423 49.15 8.36 -25.70
N MET A 424 47.87 8.03 -25.85
CA MET A 424 46.78 8.67 -25.12
C MET A 424 46.42 7.80 -23.92
N GLY A 425 46.37 8.40 -22.72
CA GLY A 425 45.88 7.75 -21.50
C GLY A 425 44.50 8.30 -21.14
N THR A 426 43.51 7.42 -21.01
CA THR A 426 42.22 7.75 -20.39
C THR A 426 42.34 7.53 -18.88
N TYR A 427 41.80 8.44 -18.08
CA TYR A 427 41.87 8.42 -16.63
C TYR A 427 40.51 8.11 -15.98
N ASP A 428 40.53 7.69 -14.71
CA ASP A 428 39.35 7.46 -13.86
C ASP A 428 38.51 8.72 -13.57
N ASN A 429 39.06 9.92 -13.83
CA ASN A 429 38.33 11.18 -13.86
C ASN A 429 37.63 11.49 -15.21
N PHE A 430 37.71 10.57 -16.19
CA PHE A 430 37.28 10.70 -17.58
C PHE A 430 38.05 11.71 -18.45
N GLU A 431 39.21 12.19 -17.99
CA GLU A 431 40.13 12.99 -18.78
C GLU A 431 40.96 12.08 -19.70
N THR A 432 41.25 12.53 -20.92
CA THR A 432 42.14 11.84 -21.87
C THR A 432 43.30 12.75 -22.22
N LEU A 433 44.52 12.35 -21.87
CA LEU A 433 45.74 13.16 -22.04
C LEU A 433 46.78 12.44 -22.88
N GLU A 434 47.59 13.19 -23.63
CA GLU A 434 48.80 12.62 -24.23
C GLU A 434 49.84 12.36 -23.14
N ILE A 435 50.25 11.10 -23.01
CA ILE A 435 51.19 10.60 -21.98
C ILE A 435 52.49 10.04 -22.58
N THR A 436 52.71 10.17 -23.90
CA THR A 436 53.91 9.69 -24.64
C THR A 436 55.24 10.03 -23.94
N HIS A 437 55.29 11.21 -23.32
CA HIS A 437 56.47 11.77 -22.66
C HIS A 437 56.42 11.67 -21.11
N ASN A 438 55.48 10.92 -20.55
CA ASN A 438 55.30 10.79 -19.10
C ASN A 438 56.43 9.93 -18.48
N PRO A 439 57.16 10.40 -17.46
CA PRO A 439 58.29 9.66 -16.88
C PRO A 439 57.90 8.36 -16.15
N ARG A 440 56.60 8.07 -16.00
CA ARG A 440 56.09 6.79 -15.48
C ARG A 440 55.65 5.81 -16.58
N LEU A 441 55.52 6.28 -17.83
CA LEU A 441 55.27 5.42 -18.97
C LEU A 441 56.53 4.58 -19.26
N LYS A 442 56.33 3.29 -19.49
CA LYS A 442 57.37 2.35 -19.90
C LYS A 442 57.04 1.81 -21.27
N TRP A 443 58.01 1.89 -22.17
CA TRP A 443 58.02 1.19 -23.43
C TRP A 443 58.75 -0.13 -23.26
N GLU A 444 58.17 -1.20 -23.78
CA GLU A 444 58.74 -2.55 -23.85
C GLU A 444 58.50 -3.07 -25.28
N TYR A 445 59.38 -3.90 -25.83
CA TYR A 445 59.15 -4.57 -27.12
C TYR A 445 59.66 -6.01 -27.10
N TYR A 446 59.04 -6.89 -27.89
CA TYR A 446 59.31 -8.33 -27.90
C TYR A 446 59.15 -8.94 -29.29
N ALA A 447 59.98 -9.92 -29.64
CA ALA A 447 60.02 -10.57 -30.96
C ALA A 447 58.80 -11.45 -31.28
N SER A 448 58.68 -11.84 -32.55
CA SER A 448 57.59 -12.64 -33.13
C SER A 448 57.34 -14.00 -32.48
N ASP A 449 58.40 -14.68 -32.06
CA ASP A 449 58.43 -16.13 -31.77
C ASP A 449 57.96 -16.49 -30.36
N GLY A 450 57.89 -15.51 -29.46
CA GLY A 450 57.44 -15.68 -28.08
C GLY A 450 58.50 -16.25 -27.13
N GLU A 451 59.73 -16.47 -27.58
CA GLU A 451 60.85 -16.64 -26.65
C GLU A 451 61.30 -15.27 -26.12
N LEU A 452 61.97 -15.27 -24.96
CA LEU A 452 62.66 -14.06 -24.46
C LEU A 452 64.02 -13.89 -25.15
N GLY A 453 64.02 -14.03 -26.48
CA GLY A 453 65.10 -13.61 -27.35
C GLY A 453 65.13 -12.09 -27.42
N PHE A 454 66.25 -11.50 -27.01
CA PHE A 454 66.53 -10.11 -27.35
C PHE A 454 66.79 -10.05 -28.85
N ILE A 455 65.88 -9.44 -29.61
CA ILE A 455 66.24 -8.69 -30.83
C ILE A 455 67.47 -7.85 -30.48
N SER A 456 68.50 -7.86 -31.33
CA SER A 456 69.73 -7.17 -30.93
C SER A 456 69.46 -5.67 -30.81
N ASN A 457 70.15 -5.01 -29.88
CA ASN A 457 70.20 -3.56 -29.85
C ASN A 457 70.81 -2.94 -31.14
N ASP A 458 71.30 -3.78 -32.05
CA ASP A 458 71.83 -3.43 -33.36
C ASP A 458 70.77 -3.46 -34.49
N GLU A 459 69.56 -3.99 -34.22
CA GLU A 459 68.46 -4.13 -35.20
C GLU A 459 67.38 -3.05 -35.04
N GLY A 460 67.08 -2.62 -33.80
CA GLY A 460 66.20 -1.48 -33.55
C GLY A 460 65.81 -1.27 -32.08
N GLU A 461 65.13 -0.16 -31.78
CA GLU A 461 64.59 0.12 -30.44
C GLU A 461 63.33 1.00 -30.48
N VAL A 462 62.51 0.96 -29.44
CA VAL A 462 61.59 2.06 -29.10
C VAL A 462 62.13 2.83 -27.89
N ASP A 463 62.43 4.11 -28.10
CA ASP A 463 63.05 4.94 -27.06
C ASP A 463 62.03 5.42 -26.02
N ARG A 464 62.53 6.07 -24.95
CA ARG A 464 61.69 6.54 -23.83
C ARG A 464 60.70 7.66 -24.17
N LYS A 465 60.69 8.15 -25.42
CA LYS A 465 59.73 9.13 -25.95
C LYS A 465 58.79 8.50 -26.98
N GLY A 466 58.78 7.17 -27.13
CA GLY A 466 57.97 6.49 -28.13
C GLY A 466 58.47 6.66 -29.57
N MET A 467 59.70 7.14 -29.78
CA MET A 467 60.30 7.08 -31.12
C MET A 467 60.79 5.65 -31.37
N LEU A 468 60.21 5.01 -32.37
CA LEU A 468 60.60 3.70 -32.87
C LEU A 468 61.68 3.87 -33.94
N HIS A 469 62.85 3.27 -33.78
CA HIS A 469 63.99 3.35 -34.70
C HIS A 469 64.31 1.97 -35.27
N ASN A 470 64.45 1.87 -36.60
CA ASN A 470 64.96 0.71 -37.32
C ASN A 470 66.45 0.97 -37.64
N PHE A 471 67.36 0.10 -37.20
CA PHE A 471 68.79 0.29 -37.40
C PHE A 471 69.31 -0.47 -38.64
N PRO A 472 70.30 0.07 -39.39
CA PRO A 472 70.84 -0.63 -40.55
C PRO A 472 71.55 -1.94 -40.20
N THR A 473 71.33 -2.99 -40.98
CA THR A 473 71.84 -4.35 -40.76
C THR A 473 72.54 -4.92 -42.00
N ASP A 474 73.62 -5.68 -41.79
CA ASP A 474 74.38 -6.30 -42.90
C ASP A 474 73.62 -7.47 -43.58
N GLN A 475 72.47 -7.89 -43.03
CA GLN A 475 71.62 -8.96 -43.58
C GLN A 475 70.15 -8.53 -43.58
N PRO A 476 69.49 -8.38 -44.75
CA PRO A 476 68.10 -7.94 -44.83
C PRO A 476 67.13 -9.03 -44.39
N LEU A 477 66.60 -8.91 -43.17
CA LEU A 477 65.49 -9.70 -42.66
C LEU A 477 64.44 -8.74 -42.07
N SER A 478 63.21 -8.77 -42.57
CA SER A 478 62.14 -7.96 -41.96
C SER A 478 61.76 -8.57 -40.62
N ILE A 479 61.71 -7.75 -39.56
CA ILE A 479 61.52 -8.22 -38.18
C ILE A 479 60.17 -7.73 -37.67
N TYR A 480 59.27 -8.65 -37.31
CA TYR A 480 58.02 -8.34 -36.63
C TYR A 480 58.16 -8.45 -35.11
N PHE A 481 57.57 -7.49 -34.40
CA PHE A 481 57.62 -7.38 -32.95
C PHE A 481 56.37 -6.69 -32.39
N THR A 482 56.06 -7.00 -31.13
CA THR A 482 54.99 -6.35 -30.38
C THR A 482 55.58 -5.23 -29.52
N ILE A 483 55.07 -4.00 -29.68
CA ILE A 483 55.39 -2.85 -28.84
C ILE A 483 54.32 -2.76 -27.74
N LYS A 484 54.75 -2.53 -26.50
CA LYS A 484 53.88 -2.43 -25.33
C LYS A 484 54.15 -1.12 -24.59
N ALA A 485 53.09 -0.38 -24.31
CA ALA A 485 53.12 0.83 -23.50
C ALA A 485 52.43 0.56 -22.15
N THR A 486 53.16 0.70 -21.05
CA THR A 486 52.69 0.36 -19.68
C THR A 486 52.83 1.56 -18.75
N MET A 487 51.77 1.96 -18.03
CA MET A 487 51.82 2.95 -16.94
C MET A 487 50.87 2.55 -15.80
N ASP A 488 51.35 2.64 -14.55
CA ASP A 488 50.62 2.30 -13.32
C ASP A 488 49.97 0.89 -13.26
N GLY A 489 50.35 -0.02 -14.16
CA GLY A 489 49.83 -1.40 -14.28
C GLY A 489 48.91 -1.58 -15.48
N THR A 490 48.20 -0.53 -15.86
CA THR A 490 47.49 -0.42 -17.13
C THR A 490 48.49 -0.48 -18.29
N HIS A 491 48.14 -1.18 -19.36
CA HIS A 491 48.97 -1.29 -20.56
C HIS A 491 48.12 -1.52 -21.80
N ASN A 492 48.69 -1.21 -22.96
CA ASN A 492 48.18 -1.64 -24.25
C ASN A 492 49.35 -2.06 -25.15
N GLN A 493 49.05 -2.80 -26.21
CA GLN A 493 50.00 -3.34 -27.16
C GLN A 493 49.62 -2.92 -28.58
N SER A 494 50.63 -2.73 -29.42
CA SER A 494 50.49 -2.56 -30.86
C SER A 494 51.62 -3.32 -31.55
N VAL A 495 51.52 -3.47 -32.87
CA VAL A 495 52.39 -4.35 -33.66
C VAL A 495 53.20 -3.54 -34.66
N ALA A 496 54.42 -3.97 -34.93
CA ALA A 496 55.37 -3.26 -35.76
C ALA A 496 56.20 -4.23 -36.60
N THR A 497 56.64 -3.75 -37.76
CA THR A 497 57.58 -4.46 -38.63
C THR A 497 58.71 -3.51 -39.01
N PHE A 498 59.94 -3.87 -38.66
CA PHE A 498 61.13 -3.29 -39.27
C PHE A 498 61.25 -3.89 -40.66
N GLY A 499 61.03 -3.07 -41.69
CA GLY A 499 61.13 -3.49 -43.08
C GLY A 499 62.60 -3.52 -43.51
N ALA A 500 63.07 -4.66 -44.01
CA ALA A 500 64.43 -4.82 -44.53
C ALA A 500 64.60 -4.38 -45.99
N THR A 501 63.51 -3.98 -46.65
CA THR A 501 63.50 -3.47 -48.01
C THR A 501 63.85 -1.99 -48.02
N ASN A 502 65.00 -1.63 -48.61
CA ASN A 502 65.39 -0.23 -48.76
C ASN A 502 64.44 0.50 -49.71
N ILE A 503 64.12 1.77 -49.39
CA ILE A 503 63.35 2.62 -50.29
C ILE A 503 64.28 3.07 -51.43
N LEU A 504 64.17 2.44 -52.58
CA LEU A 504 64.96 2.81 -53.76
C LEU A 504 64.44 4.13 -54.31
N THR A 505 65.32 5.12 -54.47
CA THR A 505 64.96 6.43 -55.00
C THR A 505 65.26 6.51 -56.50
N ASN A 506 64.51 7.30 -57.26
CA ASN A 506 64.93 7.70 -58.60
C ASN A 506 64.71 9.19 -58.82
N GLU A 507 65.73 9.98 -58.47
CA GLU A 507 65.73 11.45 -58.56
C GLU A 507 65.49 11.97 -59.99
N ALA A 508 65.79 11.17 -61.02
CA ALA A 508 65.56 11.56 -62.42
C ALA A 508 64.07 11.55 -62.83
N VAL A 509 63.21 10.89 -62.05
CA VAL A 509 61.75 10.79 -62.27
C VAL A 509 60.92 11.04 -61.00
N THR A 510 61.56 11.44 -59.90
CA THR A 510 60.94 11.67 -58.58
C THR A 510 60.03 10.52 -58.13
N LEU A 511 60.61 9.32 -57.99
CA LEU A 511 59.91 8.11 -57.53
C LEU A 511 60.63 7.47 -56.33
N ASN A 512 59.87 6.90 -55.41
CA ASN A 512 60.34 6.03 -54.32
C ASN A 512 59.70 4.64 -54.45
N PHE A 513 60.50 3.58 -54.47
CA PHE A 513 60.05 2.19 -54.61
C PHE A 513 60.28 1.39 -53.33
N ILE A 514 59.46 0.35 -53.14
CA ILE A 514 59.51 -0.58 -52.00
C ILE A 514 59.07 -1.98 -52.43
N GLY A 515 59.58 -3.01 -51.75
CA GLY A 515 59.42 -4.43 -52.09
C GLY A 515 60.80 -5.04 -52.39
N PRO A 516 60.88 -6.17 -53.11
CA PRO A 516 59.84 -7.19 -53.07
C PRO A 516 59.58 -7.61 -51.62
N PHE A 517 58.33 -7.85 -51.27
CA PHE A 517 57.95 -8.03 -49.87
C PHE A 517 58.31 -9.44 -49.37
N THR A 518 58.88 -9.50 -48.17
CA THR A 518 59.12 -10.77 -47.47
C THR A 518 57.80 -11.40 -47.03
N ASP A 519 57.83 -12.68 -46.65
CA ASP A 519 56.70 -13.32 -45.97
C ASP A 519 56.30 -12.61 -44.67
N ILE A 520 57.27 -12.07 -43.92
CA ILE A 520 57.03 -11.28 -42.71
C ILE A 520 56.38 -9.93 -43.02
N ASP A 521 56.78 -9.23 -44.10
CA ASP A 521 56.11 -7.98 -44.49
C ASP A 521 54.65 -8.26 -44.89
N ALA A 522 54.44 -9.21 -45.80
CA ALA A 522 53.15 -9.49 -46.41
C ALA A 522 52.10 -10.02 -45.43
N LYS A 523 52.53 -10.84 -44.46
CA LYS A 523 51.70 -11.34 -43.35
C LYS A 523 51.03 -10.19 -42.59
N ASN A 524 51.75 -9.09 -42.42
CA ASN A 524 51.33 -7.95 -41.61
C ASN A 524 50.62 -6.86 -42.43
N LEU A 525 50.93 -6.73 -43.72
CA LEU A 525 50.25 -5.76 -44.60
C LEU A 525 48.80 -6.13 -44.91
N LEU A 526 48.49 -7.41 -45.18
CA LEU A 526 47.20 -7.81 -45.78
C LEU A 526 46.42 -8.90 -45.03
N SER A 527 46.88 -9.30 -43.84
CA SER A 527 46.32 -10.48 -43.14
C SER A 527 46.34 -11.77 -43.99
N PHE A 528 47.30 -11.90 -44.92
CA PHE A 528 47.42 -13.09 -45.76
C PHE A 528 47.65 -14.35 -44.92
N THR A 529 46.92 -15.41 -45.28
CA THR A 529 46.96 -16.72 -44.59
C THR A 529 47.42 -17.86 -45.50
N ASP A 530 47.45 -17.65 -46.83
CA ASP A 530 47.92 -18.64 -47.80
C ASP A 530 49.36 -18.33 -48.25
N PHE A 531 50.32 -18.95 -47.55
CA PHE A 531 51.74 -18.91 -47.88
C PHE A 531 52.19 -20.12 -48.73
N SER A 532 51.27 -20.76 -49.47
CA SER A 532 51.58 -22.00 -50.22
C SER A 532 52.59 -21.83 -51.36
N VAL A 533 52.90 -20.60 -51.78
CA VAL A 533 53.84 -20.30 -52.88
C VAL A 533 54.82 -19.17 -52.54
N LEU A 534 55.60 -19.35 -51.47
CA LEU A 534 56.78 -18.53 -51.19
C LEU A 534 57.95 -18.86 -52.14
N TYR A 535 58.71 -17.86 -52.56
CA TYR A 535 60.01 -18.06 -53.22
C TYR A 535 61.14 -17.94 -52.19
N ARG A 536 62.03 -18.95 -52.14
CA ARG A 536 63.25 -18.92 -51.33
C ARG A 536 64.41 -18.46 -52.20
N GLU A 537 65.01 -17.33 -51.84
CA GLU A 537 66.14 -16.77 -52.58
C GLU A 537 67.44 -17.56 -52.35
N SER A 538 68.30 -17.50 -53.37
CA SER A 538 69.44 -18.42 -53.53
C SER A 538 70.77 -17.89 -52.98
N GLY A 539 70.81 -16.65 -52.52
CA GLY A 539 72.05 -15.93 -52.21
C GLY A 539 72.71 -15.26 -53.42
N VAL A 540 72.19 -15.47 -54.65
CA VAL A 540 72.73 -14.90 -55.90
C VAL A 540 71.85 -13.76 -56.42
N THR A 541 70.55 -13.99 -56.51
CA THR A 541 69.54 -13.03 -56.99
C THR A 541 68.80 -12.30 -55.87
N GLY A 542 69.06 -12.69 -54.63
CA GLY A 542 68.44 -12.18 -53.43
C GLY A 542 69.03 -12.84 -52.18
N PRO A 543 68.64 -12.40 -50.98
CA PRO A 543 69.24 -12.85 -49.72
C PRO A 543 69.12 -14.37 -49.52
N ALA A 544 70.23 -15.01 -49.14
CA ALA A 544 70.27 -16.46 -48.96
C ALA A 544 69.25 -16.92 -47.90
N ASP A 545 68.53 -18.01 -48.19
CA ASP A 545 67.53 -18.63 -47.32
C ASP A 545 66.35 -17.74 -46.87
N SER A 546 66.24 -16.52 -47.39
CA SER A 546 65.12 -15.61 -47.14
C SER A 546 63.94 -15.90 -48.06
N THR A 547 62.72 -15.65 -47.58
CA THR A 547 61.48 -15.99 -48.29
C THR A 547 60.67 -14.75 -48.65
N PHE A 548 60.39 -14.61 -49.95
CA PHE A 548 59.60 -13.53 -50.53
C PHE A 548 58.25 -14.04 -51.00
N ILE A 549 57.21 -13.20 -50.86
CA ILE A 549 55.89 -13.55 -51.40
C ILE A 549 55.86 -13.45 -52.91
N MET A 550 55.20 -14.41 -53.55
CA MET A 550 54.73 -14.28 -54.91
C MET A 550 53.20 -14.12 -54.86
N VAL A 551 52.70 -13.03 -55.44
CA VAL A 551 51.30 -12.61 -55.43
C VAL A 551 50.70 -12.62 -56.82
N THR A 552 49.40 -12.87 -56.90
CA THR A 552 48.58 -12.63 -58.10
C THR A 552 48.48 -11.13 -58.38
N PHE A 553 48.09 -10.73 -59.59
CA PHE A 553 47.98 -9.30 -59.93
C PHE A 553 47.03 -8.54 -58.99
N ASN A 554 45.89 -9.12 -58.64
CA ASN A 554 44.90 -8.49 -57.76
C ASN A 554 45.43 -8.33 -56.33
N GLU A 555 46.15 -9.33 -55.82
CA GLU A 555 46.84 -9.25 -54.52
C GLU A 555 47.97 -8.20 -54.55
N ALA A 556 48.67 -8.04 -55.68
CA ALA A 556 49.72 -7.04 -55.86
C ALA A 556 49.19 -5.59 -55.91
N SER A 557 48.02 -5.36 -56.52
CA SER A 557 47.35 -4.05 -56.45
C SER A 557 46.95 -3.75 -55.01
N LEU A 558 46.17 -4.64 -54.39
CA LEU A 558 45.68 -4.48 -53.01
C LEU A 558 46.83 -4.24 -52.01
N LEU A 559 47.96 -4.92 -52.20
CA LEU A 559 49.19 -4.76 -51.42
C LEU A 559 49.72 -3.32 -51.45
N CYS A 560 49.71 -2.66 -52.60
CA CYS A 560 50.12 -1.27 -52.71
C CYS A 560 49.03 -0.31 -52.26
N ASP A 561 47.78 -0.58 -52.65
CA ASP A 561 46.60 0.23 -52.31
C ASP A 561 46.32 0.30 -50.79
N SER A 562 46.90 -0.61 -49.99
CA SER A 562 46.81 -0.64 -48.52
C SER A 562 48.14 -0.46 -47.77
N LEU A 563 49.22 -0.06 -48.44
CA LEU A 563 50.56 0.03 -47.86
C LEU A 563 50.75 1.33 -47.06
N VAL A 564 50.98 1.22 -45.75
CA VAL A 564 51.36 2.35 -44.89
C VAL A 564 52.81 2.20 -44.38
N TYR A 565 53.76 2.89 -45.02
CA TYR A 565 55.19 2.73 -44.78
C TYR A 565 55.91 4.09 -44.68
N ASP A 566 56.77 4.27 -43.66
CA ASP A 566 57.46 5.54 -43.36
C ASP A 566 56.49 6.75 -43.25
N ASP A 567 55.30 6.53 -42.67
CA ASP A 567 54.18 7.51 -42.57
C ASP A 567 53.55 7.94 -43.93
N PHE A 568 53.76 7.19 -45.01
CA PHE A 568 53.10 7.40 -46.31
C PHE A 568 52.11 6.27 -46.66
N ASP A 569 50.97 6.63 -47.24
CA ASP A 569 49.82 5.77 -47.60
C ASP A 569 49.36 5.94 -49.07
N ASP A 570 50.17 6.60 -49.90
CA ASP A 570 49.92 6.96 -51.31
C ASP A 570 50.72 6.10 -52.31
N TYR A 571 50.97 4.83 -51.96
CA TYR A 571 51.65 3.86 -52.81
C TYR A 571 50.72 3.27 -53.89
N ARG A 572 51.30 2.96 -55.06
CA ARG A 572 50.64 2.30 -56.20
C ARG A 572 51.50 1.16 -56.74
N LEU A 573 50.89 0.25 -57.50
CA LEU A 573 51.66 -0.70 -58.32
C LEU A 573 52.38 0.07 -59.46
N PRO A 574 53.65 -0.25 -59.78
CA PRO A 574 54.44 0.49 -60.78
C PRO A 574 53.99 0.21 -62.22
N THR A 575 54.44 1.05 -63.15
CA THR A 575 54.46 0.74 -64.58
C THR A 575 55.74 0.00 -64.97
N ALA A 576 55.76 -0.60 -66.16
CA ALA A 576 56.97 -1.17 -66.75
C ALA A 576 58.04 -0.08 -67.01
N ALA A 577 57.63 1.17 -67.25
CA ALA A 577 58.54 2.30 -67.35
C ALA A 577 59.19 2.65 -66.00
N ASP A 578 58.41 2.65 -64.91
CA ASP A 578 58.89 2.89 -63.55
C ASP A 578 59.96 1.86 -63.15
N LEU A 579 59.67 0.56 -63.30
CA LEU A 579 60.62 -0.51 -62.99
C LEU A 579 61.85 -0.52 -63.90
N GLN A 580 61.68 -0.24 -65.21
CA GLN A 580 62.82 -0.13 -66.11
C GLN A 580 63.75 1.04 -65.72
N ALA A 581 63.20 2.15 -65.19
CA ALA A 581 64.00 3.26 -64.70
C ALA A 581 64.81 2.90 -63.45
N VAL A 582 64.29 2.04 -62.57
CA VAL A 582 65.02 1.49 -61.41
C VAL A 582 66.19 0.61 -61.88
N TRP A 583 65.94 -0.36 -62.76
CA TRP A 583 66.99 -1.22 -63.30
C TRP A 583 68.08 -0.43 -64.03
N VAL A 584 67.69 0.60 -64.79
CA VAL A 584 68.63 1.49 -65.50
C VAL A 584 69.49 2.30 -64.54
N LYS A 585 68.99 2.71 -63.36
CA LYS A 585 69.77 3.46 -62.36
C LYS A 585 70.76 2.55 -61.60
N TYR A 586 70.32 1.37 -61.19
CA TYR A 586 70.98 0.60 -60.14
C TYR A 586 71.75 -0.64 -60.62
N ASP A 587 71.30 -1.33 -61.67
CA ASP A 587 71.93 -2.58 -62.13
C ASP A 587 72.66 -2.38 -63.47
N LYS A 588 71.97 -1.80 -64.47
CA LYS A 588 72.47 -1.66 -65.85
C LYS A 588 73.83 -0.97 -65.97
N THR A 589 74.14 -0.07 -65.04
CA THR A 589 75.36 0.75 -65.03
C THR A 589 76.31 0.41 -63.89
N ALA A 590 76.09 -0.69 -63.18
CA ALA A 590 77.00 -1.19 -62.15
C ALA A 590 78.15 -2.00 -62.76
N ASP A 591 79.26 -2.10 -62.02
CA ASP A 591 80.38 -3.00 -62.32
C ASP A 591 80.14 -4.43 -61.75
N GLU A 592 79.04 -4.64 -61.02
CA GLU A 592 78.63 -5.90 -60.40
C GLU A 592 77.35 -6.46 -61.05
N GLU A 593 77.22 -7.79 -61.14
CA GLU A 593 76.02 -8.46 -61.63
C GLU A 593 74.99 -8.58 -60.49
N TYR A 594 73.73 -8.20 -60.75
CA TYR A 594 72.64 -8.13 -59.75
C TYR A 594 72.87 -7.07 -58.66
N ALA A 595 73.37 -5.90 -59.04
CA ALA A 595 73.68 -4.82 -58.13
C ALA A 595 72.46 -4.27 -57.36
N LEU A 596 71.24 -4.43 -57.89
CA LEU A 596 70.00 -4.18 -57.15
C LEU A 596 69.93 -5.03 -55.87
N TYR A 597 70.39 -6.28 -55.90
CA TYR A 597 70.52 -7.10 -54.70
C TYR A 597 71.82 -6.81 -53.95
N SER A 598 73.00 -6.84 -54.61
CA SER A 598 74.28 -6.80 -53.89
C SER A 598 74.55 -5.49 -53.16
N ASN A 599 74.02 -4.37 -53.66
CA ASN A 599 74.22 -3.04 -53.07
C ASN A 599 72.95 -2.52 -52.37
N GLU A 600 71.76 -2.66 -52.99
CA GLU A 600 70.52 -2.06 -52.48
C GLU A 600 69.60 -3.06 -51.73
N LYS A 601 70.00 -4.33 -51.62
CA LYS A 601 69.26 -5.43 -50.95
C LYS A 601 67.92 -5.81 -51.60
N TRP A 602 67.67 -5.38 -52.84
CA TRP A 602 66.45 -5.65 -53.61
C TRP A 602 66.54 -7.00 -54.33
N ALA A 603 65.76 -8.00 -53.92
CA ALA A 603 65.77 -9.30 -54.58
C ALA A 603 65.17 -9.23 -56.00
N VAL A 604 65.79 -9.92 -56.96
CA VAL A 604 65.43 -9.92 -58.39
C VAL A 604 65.26 -11.33 -58.97
N GLY A 605 65.15 -12.37 -58.14
CA GLY A 605 65.08 -13.77 -58.59
C GLY A 605 63.77 -14.19 -59.25
N GLN A 606 62.74 -13.33 -59.27
CA GLN A 606 61.48 -13.51 -59.99
C GLN A 606 61.09 -12.22 -60.73
N HIS A 607 60.19 -12.34 -61.71
CA HIS A 607 59.64 -11.18 -62.42
C HIS A 607 58.74 -10.35 -61.50
N PHE A 608 58.58 -9.06 -61.84
CA PHE A 608 57.75 -8.12 -61.09
C PHE A 608 56.50 -7.72 -61.86
N TRP A 609 55.38 -7.61 -61.15
CA TRP A 609 54.12 -7.07 -61.65
C TRP A 609 54.21 -5.60 -62.04
N THR A 610 53.45 -5.23 -63.07
CA THR A 610 53.23 -3.83 -63.48
C THR A 610 51.77 -3.59 -63.87
N THR A 611 51.38 -2.32 -63.91
CA THR A 611 50.02 -1.86 -64.26
C THR A 611 49.72 -1.86 -65.76
N ASP A 612 50.74 -1.91 -66.63
CA ASP A 612 50.57 -1.95 -68.08
C ASP A 612 50.01 -3.30 -68.54
N SER A 613 48.95 -3.31 -69.37
CA SER A 613 48.38 -4.54 -69.94
C SER A 613 48.44 -4.58 -71.47
N ASP A 614 48.42 -5.78 -72.05
CA ASP A 614 48.25 -5.98 -73.50
C ASP A 614 46.77 -5.97 -73.94
N ASP A 615 46.53 -5.90 -75.26
CA ASP A 615 45.19 -5.93 -75.86
C ASP A 615 44.42 -7.25 -75.61
N GLU A 616 45.09 -8.30 -75.11
CA GLU A 616 44.50 -9.59 -74.77
C GLU A 616 44.12 -9.70 -73.28
N GLY A 617 44.51 -8.71 -72.46
CA GLY A 617 44.19 -8.62 -71.04
C GLY A 617 45.20 -9.27 -70.09
N ASN A 618 46.40 -9.62 -70.57
CA ASN A 618 47.51 -10.01 -69.71
C ASN A 618 48.23 -8.77 -69.19
N TYR A 619 48.72 -8.80 -67.95
CA TYR A 619 49.51 -7.72 -67.38
C TYR A 619 51.00 -7.92 -67.64
N SER A 620 51.70 -6.83 -67.89
CA SER A 620 53.11 -6.83 -68.25
C SER A 620 53.98 -7.13 -67.03
N LEU A 621 55.11 -7.76 -67.29
CA LEU A 621 56.13 -8.09 -66.30
C LEU A 621 57.48 -7.48 -66.68
N VAL A 622 58.29 -7.21 -65.67
CA VAL A 622 59.71 -6.83 -65.84
C VAL A 622 60.60 -7.88 -65.20
N ASP A 623 61.56 -8.41 -65.98
CA ASP A 623 62.68 -9.19 -65.48
C ASP A 623 63.79 -8.24 -65.03
N LEU A 624 63.81 -7.91 -63.73
CA LEU A 624 64.84 -7.06 -63.13
C LEU A 624 66.21 -7.74 -63.01
N GLN A 625 66.31 -9.06 -63.21
CA GLN A 625 67.61 -9.74 -63.33
C GLN A 625 68.35 -9.32 -64.61
N ARG A 626 67.64 -8.87 -65.66
CA ARG A 626 68.21 -8.59 -67.00
C ARG A 626 67.75 -7.28 -67.64
N GLY A 627 66.81 -6.56 -67.03
CA GLY A 627 66.19 -5.37 -67.59
C GLY A 627 65.32 -5.64 -68.82
N VAL A 628 64.69 -6.81 -68.87
CA VAL A 628 63.87 -7.27 -70.01
C VAL A 628 62.40 -6.92 -69.77
N THR A 629 61.82 -6.24 -70.76
CA THR A 629 60.40 -5.87 -70.85
C THR A 629 59.72 -6.61 -72.01
N GLY A 630 58.39 -6.56 -72.06
CA GLY A 630 57.60 -7.30 -73.06
C GLY A 630 57.33 -8.76 -72.69
N LEU A 631 57.53 -9.11 -71.43
CA LEU A 631 56.93 -10.29 -70.80
C LEU A 631 55.50 -9.92 -70.36
N SER A 632 54.54 -10.84 -70.42
CA SER A 632 53.21 -10.66 -69.84
C SER A 632 52.68 -11.94 -69.19
N SER A 633 51.67 -11.82 -68.33
CA SER A 633 51.09 -12.91 -67.54
C SER A 633 49.60 -12.69 -67.26
N THR A 634 48.84 -13.79 -67.21
CA THR A 634 47.49 -13.79 -66.67
C THR A 634 47.50 -13.52 -65.17
N THR A 635 46.40 -12.96 -64.65
CA THR A 635 46.26 -12.48 -63.26
C THR A 635 46.55 -13.53 -62.19
N ASP A 636 46.27 -14.80 -62.49
CA ASP A 636 46.20 -15.90 -61.52
C ASP A 636 47.56 -16.56 -61.26
N ILE A 637 48.58 -16.21 -62.05
CA ILE A 637 49.97 -16.63 -61.83
C ILE A 637 50.60 -15.72 -60.76
N ARG A 638 51.46 -16.28 -59.90
CA ARG A 638 52.11 -15.55 -58.82
C ARG A 638 53.50 -15.06 -59.24
N HIS A 639 53.77 -13.76 -59.04
CA HIS A 639 55.05 -13.08 -59.33
C HIS A 639 55.43 -12.15 -58.17
N TYR A 640 56.62 -11.55 -58.16
CA TYR A 640 56.95 -10.51 -57.18
C TYR A 640 56.12 -9.25 -57.41
N ALA A 641 55.88 -8.53 -56.31
CA ALA A 641 55.30 -7.20 -56.32
C ALA A 641 56.23 -6.23 -55.62
N SER A 642 56.37 -5.05 -56.21
CA SER A 642 56.89 -3.85 -55.58
C SER A 642 55.85 -2.76 -55.72
N CYS A 643 55.91 -1.77 -54.83
CA CYS A 643 55.07 -0.58 -54.90
C CYS A 643 55.93 0.64 -55.13
N VAL A 644 55.38 1.67 -55.76
CA VAL A 644 56.02 2.94 -56.01
C VAL A 644 55.12 4.08 -55.55
N ARG A 645 55.72 5.19 -55.12
CA ARG A 645 55.04 6.46 -54.89
C ARG A 645 55.81 7.60 -55.53
N ASP A 646 55.09 8.62 -55.95
CA ASP A 646 55.67 9.80 -56.58
C ASP A 646 56.16 10.77 -55.49
N THR A 647 57.43 11.18 -55.50
CA THR A 647 57.98 12.11 -54.50
C THR A 647 57.75 13.56 -54.89
N ALA A 648 56.68 14.15 -54.36
CA ALA A 648 56.47 15.59 -54.42
C ALA A 648 57.65 16.36 -53.77
N LEU A 649 58.09 17.43 -54.44
CA LEU A 649 59.18 18.33 -54.03
C LEU A 649 58.80 19.28 -52.87
#